data_AF-A0A6Q2YS70-F1
#
_entry.id   AF-A0A6Q2YS70-F1
#
_cell.length_a   1.000
_cell.length_b   1.000
_cell.length_c   1.000
_cell.angle_alpha   90.00
_cell.angle_beta   90.00
_cell.angle_gamma   90.00
#
_symmetry.space_group_name_H-M   'P 1'
#
loop_
_entity.id
_entity.type
_entity.pdbx_description
1 polymer ?
#
loop_
_entity_poly.entity_id
_entity_poly.type
_entity_poly.pdbx_seq_one_letter_code
_entity_poly.pdbx_strand_id
1 'polypeptide(L)'
;MSPRYKSKGRRTAYIILCFSVCILCLFCDVGPSGPSGVNTERALPNSGMYQLDITLNRGHNLAVRDRGGTSDPYVKFKLGGKEVFRSKTIYKNLNPVWDEGTNLLVDSLQEPLYVKVFDYDFGLQDDFMGSAYLYLESLEQHRYGTVGLCHLYDTFRTPSCLMCITCMFVILITKLGNLTMLLKRSWKRSSKVNDLFSLSLSVFRSFPHSVPLAARVFQQQQSLRLSELHRKAQLWRGIVSISLIEGRNLCPMDPNGLSDPYAKFRLGNQKYKSKTLPKTLCPQWREQFDLHLYEETGGILDISVWDKDTGRRDDFIGGCTLDLSTLAKEHTHRLELPLQESRGSVVLLVTLTATSHVSIAELSLTPLDNPQERKEIMRRYGMLHSLSNMKDVGIVQVKVLRAEGLMAADVTGKSDPFCVLELNNDRLRTHTVYKNLNPEWNKVFTFNVKDIHLVLEVTVFDEDRDRSADFLGKVAIPLLNIQNGEQKSYVLKNKELTGPTKGLLYMESDVIYSTVKAGLRTIVPAEKKYIEEEPKLSKYLLRRNFNRVKRCIMVLINFGTFVNSCFEWQSPQRSISAFLVFVIVVWNFELYMIPGALLLLLTWNYFVTTSREPGDMWEEEEEEKDDKDSERKGFIEKLHALQDVCVSVQSSLDHVASFGERIKNTFNWTVPFLSWLAICALCVATVLLYLIPLRYLIIAWGVNKFTKKLRNPYMIDSNEVLDFLSRVPSDVQVTQYRELKINPGQSPIKRKKINPS
;
A
#
# COMPACT_ATOMS: atom_id res chain seq x y z
N MET A 1 7.30 -62.10 45.52
CA MET A 1 6.26 -61.53 44.64
C MET A 1 6.81 -60.25 44.04
N SER A 2 7.27 -60.27 42.78
CA SER A 2 8.01 -59.18 42.13
C SER A 2 7.08 -58.43 41.17
N PRO A 3 7.00 -57.08 41.19
CA PRO A 3 6.17 -56.35 40.25
C PRO A 3 6.92 -56.10 38.94
N ARG A 4 6.27 -56.46 37.83
CA ARG A 4 6.69 -56.20 36.44
C ARG A 4 6.59 -54.70 36.13
N TYR A 5 7.70 -53.97 36.18
CA TYR A 5 7.87 -52.72 35.41
C TYR A 5 8.67 -53.04 34.15
N LYS A 6 7.99 -53.49 33.08
CA LYS A 6 8.62 -53.76 31.77
C LYS A 6 8.32 -52.62 30.79
N SER A 7 9.39 -51.94 30.39
CA SER A 7 9.71 -51.60 28.99
C SER A 7 8.68 -50.77 28.18
N LYS A 8 8.49 -49.49 28.55
CA LYS A 8 7.99 -48.46 27.60
C LYS A 8 9.00 -47.34 27.29
N GLY A 9 10.18 -47.32 27.91
CA GLY A 9 11.12 -46.19 27.80
C GLY A 9 12.13 -46.21 26.64
N ARG A 10 12.32 -47.34 25.93
CA ARG A 10 13.39 -47.44 24.90
C ARG A 10 12.92 -47.18 23.46
N ARG A 11 11.63 -47.30 23.15
CA ARG A 11 11.09 -47.00 21.81
C ARG A 11 10.74 -45.52 21.62
N THR A 12 10.39 -44.81 22.69
CA THR A 12 10.15 -43.35 22.67
C THR A 12 11.44 -42.54 22.55
N ALA A 13 12.55 -43.00 23.13
CA ALA A 13 13.85 -42.34 23.00
C ALA A 13 14.37 -42.33 21.55
N TYR A 14 14.10 -43.38 20.76
CA TYR A 14 14.48 -43.44 19.34
C TYR A 14 13.59 -42.55 18.44
N ILE A 15 12.30 -42.42 18.76
CA ILE A 15 11.39 -41.52 18.04
C ILE A 15 11.71 -40.05 18.37
N ILE A 16 12.11 -39.75 19.60
CA ILE A 16 12.54 -38.41 20.04
C ILE A 16 13.90 -38.03 19.44
N LEU A 17 14.84 -38.97 19.28
CA LEU A 17 16.11 -38.70 18.58
C LEU A 17 15.88 -38.47 17.08
N CYS A 18 15.01 -39.24 16.42
CA CYS A 18 14.66 -39.03 15.01
C CYS A 18 13.90 -37.71 14.78
N PHE A 19 13.00 -37.30 15.68
CA PHE A 19 12.31 -36.00 15.59
C PHE A 19 13.24 -34.81 15.91
N SER A 20 14.18 -34.96 16.86
CA SER A 20 15.15 -33.92 17.18
C SER A 20 16.20 -33.73 16.08
N VAL A 21 16.56 -34.79 15.35
CA VAL A 21 17.48 -34.71 14.19
C VAL A 21 16.76 -34.15 12.95
N CYS A 22 15.48 -34.47 12.72
CA CYS A 22 14.69 -33.85 11.65
C CYS A 22 14.44 -32.34 11.86
N ILE A 23 14.30 -31.89 13.11
CA ILE A 23 14.10 -30.46 13.41
C ILE A 23 15.42 -29.67 13.36
N LEU A 24 16.57 -30.30 13.68
CA LEU A 24 17.87 -29.67 13.48
C LEU A 24 18.28 -29.57 12.00
N CYS A 25 17.88 -30.52 11.15
CA CYS A 25 18.07 -30.43 9.69
C CYS A 25 17.19 -29.37 9.01
N LEU A 26 16.18 -28.81 9.69
CA LEU A 26 15.34 -27.71 9.18
C LEU A 26 15.93 -26.31 9.44
N PHE A 27 17.03 -26.20 10.19
CA PHE A 27 17.61 -24.91 10.57
C PHE A 27 19.10 -24.71 10.27
N CYS A 28 19.75 -25.65 9.58
CA CYS A 28 21.14 -25.49 9.16
C CYS A 28 21.31 -25.61 7.64
N ASP A 29 21.68 -24.47 7.06
CA ASP A 29 22.47 -24.26 5.85
C ASP A 29 21.89 -24.65 4.47
N VAL A 30 21.69 -23.64 3.60
CA VAL A 30 22.23 -23.66 2.23
C VAL A 30 22.49 -22.22 1.75
N GLY A 31 23.74 -21.77 1.89
CA GLY A 31 24.44 -20.94 0.89
C GLY A 31 25.24 -21.84 -0.09
N PRO A 32 25.73 -21.32 -1.23
CA PRO A 32 25.57 -21.97 -2.53
C PRO A 32 26.80 -22.77 -3.04
N SER A 33 26.57 -23.79 -3.89
CA SER A 33 27.42 -24.19 -5.03
C SER A 33 26.77 -25.34 -5.85
N GLY A 34 26.76 -25.22 -7.18
CA GLY A 34 26.16 -26.19 -8.14
C GLY A 34 27.13 -27.28 -8.62
N PRO A 35 27.11 -27.77 -9.88
CA PRO A 35 25.99 -27.94 -10.82
C PRO A 35 25.89 -29.39 -11.39
N SER A 36 24.69 -29.82 -11.78
CA SER A 36 24.46 -30.97 -12.70
C SER A 36 22.96 -30.93 -13.05
N GLY A 37 22.51 -30.60 -14.26
CA GLY A 37 22.88 -31.20 -15.53
C GLY A 37 21.74 -32.14 -15.93
N VAL A 38 20.79 -31.64 -16.75
CA VAL A 38 20.07 -32.32 -17.85
C VAL A 38 18.77 -31.56 -18.20
N ASN A 39 18.81 -30.98 -19.40
CA ASN A 39 17.76 -30.69 -20.39
C ASN A 39 16.58 -29.79 -20.04
N THR A 40 16.83 -28.48 -20.10
CA THR A 40 15.83 -27.44 -20.36
C THR A 40 15.71 -27.24 -21.88
N GLU A 41 14.52 -27.46 -22.44
CA GLU A 41 14.12 -26.91 -23.74
C GLU A 41 14.29 -25.38 -23.70
N ARG A 42 15.07 -24.87 -24.65
CA ARG A 42 15.52 -23.47 -24.69
C ARG A 42 14.35 -22.50 -24.89
N ALA A 43 13.95 -21.80 -23.84
CA ALA A 43 13.45 -20.43 -23.96
C ALA A 43 14.67 -19.49 -23.86
N LEU A 44 14.96 -18.76 -24.95
CA LEU A 44 16.07 -17.81 -25.02
C LEU A 44 15.86 -16.62 -24.05
N PRO A 45 16.92 -16.11 -23.40
CA PRO A 45 16.84 -14.91 -22.57
C PRO A 45 16.73 -13.66 -23.45
N ASN A 46 15.63 -12.91 -23.32
CA ASN A 46 15.34 -11.75 -24.17
C ASN A 46 15.91 -10.41 -23.63
N SER A 47 16.95 -10.43 -22.79
CA SER A 47 17.59 -9.21 -22.27
C SER A 47 19.00 -9.04 -22.83
N GLY A 48 19.09 -8.50 -24.04
CA GLY A 48 20.33 -7.97 -24.60
C GLY A 48 20.21 -6.45 -24.73
N MET A 49 21.14 -5.67 -24.20
CA MET A 49 21.27 -4.26 -24.59
C MET A 49 21.85 -4.25 -26.01
N TYR A 50 21.10 -3.71 -26.97
CA TYR A 50 21.55 -3.53 -28.34
C TYR A 50 21.97 -2.08 -28.55
N GLN A 51 23.01 -1.85 -29.37
CA GLN A 51 23.36 -0.54 -29.87
C GLN A 51 22.94 -0.46 -31.34
N LEU A 52 22.11 0.52 -31.67
CA LEU A 52 21.57 0.79 -32.99
C LEU A 52 22.24 2.05 -33.54
N ASP A 53 23.12 1.90 -34.51
CA ASP A 53 23.78 3.02 -35.19
C ASP A 53 23.00 3.34 -36.47
N ILE A 54 22.51 4.57 -36.59
CA ILE A 54 21.65 5.04 -37.69
C ILE A 54 22.31 6.24 -38.36
N THR A 55 22.40 6.21 -39.69
CA THR A 55 22.80 7.36 -40.50
C THR A 55 21.66 7.80 -41.43
N LEU A 56 21.11 8.98 -41.15
CA LEU A 56 20.13 9.67 -41.97
C LEU A 56 20.85 10.39 -43.13
N ASN A 57 20.62 9.95 -44.36
CA ASN A 57 21.27 10.52 -45.52
C ASN A 57 20.41 11.63 -46.15
N ARG A 58 19.29 11.28 -46.80
CA ARG A 58 18.50 12.24 -47.58
C ARG A 58 17.01 11.93 -47.63
N GLY A 59 16.21 12.98 -47.84
CA GLY A 59 14.81 12.93 -48.22
C GLY A 59 14.66 13.17 -49.71
N HIS A 60 13.70 12.52 -50.35
CA HIS A 60 13.43 12.72 -51.77
C HIS A 60 11.95 12.95 -52.01
N ASN A 61 11.68 14.04 -52.73
CA ASN A 61 10.33 14.48 -53.11
C ASN A 61 9.43 14.60 -51.87
N LEU A 62 9.77 15.46 -50.92
CA LEU A 62 8.96 15.72 -49.74
C LEU A 62 7.78 16.66 -50.07
N ALA A 63 6.74 16.63 -49.25
CA ALA A 63 5.53 17.44 -49.47
C ALA A 63 5.81 18.93 -49.31
N VAL A 64 5.25 19.76 -50.19
CA VAL A 64 5.26 21.22 -50.05
C VAL A 64 4.25 21.63 -48.98
N ARG A 65 4.67 22.40 -47.97
CA ARG A 65 3.76 23.03 -47.00
C ARG A 65 3.82 24.56 -47.01
N ASP A 66 4.96 25.16 -47.40
CA ASP A 66 5.04 26.62 -47.48
C ASP A 66 4.26 27.19 -48.67
N ARG A 67 3.73 28.40 -48.48
CA ARG A 67 3.11 29.22 -49.54
C ARG A 67 4.04 29.53 -50.71
N GLY A 68 5.35 29.34 -50.55
CA GLY A 68 6.39 29.58 -51.55
C GLY A 68 6.71 28.40 -52.47
N GLY A 69 6.00 27.28 -52.37
CA GLY A 69 6.28 26.09 -53.19
C GLY A 69 7.46 25.25 -52.70
N THR A 70 7.96 25.50 -51.49
CA THR A 70 9.07 24.79 -50.84
C THR A 70 8.66 24.32 -49.44
N SER A 71 9.59 23.66 -48.73
CA SER A 71 9.47 23.32 -47.31
C SER A 71 10.84 23.38 -46.65
N ASP A 72 10.87 23.53 -45.34
CA ASP A 72 12.02 23.52 -44.43
C ASP A 72 12.11 22.18 -43.62
N PRO A 73 12.33 21.02 -44.27
CA PRO A 73 12.17 19.72 -43.61
C PRO A 73 13.25 19.37 -42.58
N TYR A 74 12.82 18.71 -41.50
CA TYR A 74 13.66 18.01 -40.53
C TYR A 74 13.02 16.69 -40.05
N VAL A 75 13.83 15.78 -39.51
CA VAL A 75 13.43 14.43 -39.11
C VAL A 75 13.58 14.23 -37.61
N LYS A 76 12.62 13.53 -37.00
CA LYS A 76 12.63 13.07 -35.61
C LYS A 76 12.54 11.56 -35.54
N PHE A 77 13.46 10.94 -34.82
CA PHE A 77 13.36 9.53 -34.45
C PHE A 77 12.76 9.38 -33.06
N LYS A 78 11.80 8.46 -32.89
CA LYS A 78 11.23 8.11 -31.60
C LYS A 78 11.28 6.61 -31.35
N LEU A 79 11.61 6.22 -30.13
CA LEU A 79 11.62 4.84 -29.66
C LEU A 79 10.90 4.81 -28.31
N GLY A 80 10.01 3.84 -28.06
CA GLY A 80 9.17 3.81 -26.85
C GLY A 80 8.33 5.07 -26.62
N GLY A 81 7.98 5.80 -27.68
CA GLY A 81 7.26 7.08 -27.60
C GLY A 81 8.12 8.30 -27.22
N LYS A 82 9.38 8.11 -26.83
CA LYS A 82 10.34 9.19 -26.51
C LYS A 82 11.12 9.61 -27.75
N GLU A 83 11.36 10.91 -27.91
CA GLU A 83 12.24 11.44 -28.96
C GLU A 83 13.69 11.14 -28.62
N VAL A 84 14.35 10.38 -29.50
CA VAL A 84 15.73 9.91 -29.31
C VAL A 84 16.73 10.65 -30.19
N PHE A 85 16.27 11.28 -31.28
CA PHE A 85 17.10 12.08 -32.17
C PHE A 85 16.27 13.07 -32.98
N ARG A 86 16.86 14.24 -33.26
CA ARG A 86 16.31 15.28 -34.15
C ARG A 86 17.41 15.76 -35.10
N SER A 87 17.14 15.75 -36.40
CA SER A 87 18.08 16.25 -37.41
C SER A 87 18.08 17.78 -37.49
N LYS A 88 19.07 18.33 -38.18
CA LYS A 88 19.03 19.73 -38.64
C LYS A 88 17.87 19.99 -39.60
N THR A 89 17.37 21.22 -39.55
CA THR A 89 16.40 21.77 -40.52
C THR A 89 17.14 22.23 -41.77
N ILE A 90 16.66 21.82 -42.94
CA ILE A 90 17.19 22.27 -44.24
C ILE A 90 16.15 23.17 -44.88
N TYR A 91 16.48 24.44 -45.06
CA TYR A 91 15.53 25.44 -45.53
C TYR A 91 15.27 25.33 -47.05
N LYS A 92 14.00 25.48 -47.44
CA LYS A 92 13.47 25.60 -48.80
C LYS A 92 13.91 24.49 -49.76
N ASN A 93 13.90 23.24 -49.30
CA ASN A 93 14.38 22.11 -50.09
C ASN A 93 13.51 20.86 -49.89
N LEU A 94 12.85 20.40 -50.95
CA LEU A 94 12.03 19.17 -50.95
C LEU A 94 12.86 17.89 -51.13
N ASN A 95 14.16 18.02 -51.41
CA ASN A 95 15.12 16.93 -51.52
C ASN A 95 16.31 17.17 -50.57
N PRO A 96 16.06 17.26 -49.25
CA PRO A 96 17.09 17.58 -48.27
C PRO A 96 18.13 16.47 -48.16
N VAL A 97 19.41 16.84 -48.03
CA VAL A 97 20.51 15.92 -47.69
C VAL A 97 21.03 16.32 -46.31
N TRP A 98 20.77 15.48 -45.30
CA TRP A 98 21.15 15.72 -43.91
C TRP A 98 22.53 15.17 -43.57
N ASP A 99 22.84 13.94 -44.01
CA ASP A 99 24.07 13.20 -43.68
C ASP A 99 24.43 13.23 -42.18
N GLU A 100 23.44 12.93 -41.32
CA GLU A 100 23.59 12.94 -39.87
C GLU A 100 23.43 11.54 -39.27
N GLY A 101 24.34 11.16 -38.37
CA GLY A 101 24.32 9.87 -37.69
C GLY A 101 24.10 9.97 -36.18
N THR A 102 23.48 8.94 -35.59
CA THR A 102 23.29 8.80 -34.14
C THR A 102 23.37 7.34 -33.73
N ASN A 103 23.77 7.11 -32.47
CA ASN A 103 23.88 5.78 -31.86
C ASN A 103 22.87 5.70 -30.72
N LEU A 104 21.97 4.72 -30.78
CA LEU A 104 20.88 4.55 -29.83
C LEU A 104 21.07 3.25 -29.04
N LEU A 105 20.88 3.30 -27.72
CA LEU A 105 20.79 2.09 -26.90
C LEU A 105 19.34 1.61 -26.90
N VAL A 106 19.14 0.34 -27.23
CA VAL A 106 17.84 -0.31 -27.38
C VAL A 106 17.79 -1.51 -26.44
N ASP A 107 16.86 -1.46 -25.48
CA ASP A 107 16.70 -2.50 -24.46
C ASP A 107 15.83 -3.69 -24.95
N SER A 108 15.01 -3.48 -25.96
CA SER A 108 14.15 -4.50 -26.58
C SER A 108 13.98 -4.27 -28.08
N LEU A 109 14.06 -5.34 -28.88
CA LEU A 109 13.86 -5.28 -30.33
C LEU A 109 12.38 -5.27 -30.74
N GLN A 110 11.46 -5.50 -29.80
CA GLN A 110 10.02 -5.56 -30.07
C GLN A 110 9.40 -4.20 -30.39
N GLU A 111 10.06 -3.11 -30.00
CA GLU A 111 9.59 -1.76 -30.28
C GLU A 111 10.12 -1.25 -31.63
N PRO A 112 9.25 -0.81 -32.56
CA PRO A 112 9.70 -0.22 -33.80
C PRO A 112 10.27 1.17 -33.57
N LEU A 113 11.28 1.54 -34.35
CA LEU A 113 11.77 2.91 -34.45
C LEU A 113 10.81 3.73 -35.32
N TYR A 114 10.25 4.78 -34.73
CA TYR A 114 9.35 5.71 -35.41
C TYR A 114 10.15 6.84 -36.04
N VAL A 115 9.99 7.05 -37.33
CA VAL A 115 10.60 8.16 -38.07
C VAL A 115 9.49 9.13 -38.47
N LYS A 116 9.59 10.39 -38.05
CA LYS A 116 8.63 11.45 -38.39
C LYS A 116 9.33 12.62 -39.06
N VAL A 117 8.73 13.17 -40.11
CA VAL A 117 9.22 14.35 -40.82
C VAL A 117 8.28 15.51 -40.59
N PHE A 118 8.87 16.67 -40.37
CA PHE A 118 8.18 17.92 -40.12
C PHE A 118 8.77 19.03 -40.97
N ASP A 119 7.94 19.99 -41.30
CA ASP A 119 8.33 21.28 -41.86
C ASP A 119 8.49 22.28 -40.71
N TYR A 120 9.57 23.06 -40.72
CA TYR A 120 9.85 24.01 -39.65
C TYR A 120 9.23 25.37 -39.95
N ASP A 121 8.32 25.81 -39.09
CA ASP A 121 7.66 27.11 -39.21
C ASP A 121 8.13 28.08 -38.12
N PHE A 122 8.61 29.27 -38.51
CA PHE A 122 9.06 30.26 -37.54
C PHE A 122 7.87 30.85 -36.75
N GLY A 123 7.77 30.52 -35.46
CA GLY A 123 6.79 31.10 -34.54
C GLY A 123 5.41 30.43 -34.55
N LEU A 124 5.24 29.35 -35.32
CA LEU A 124 4.04 28.51 -35.35
C LEU A 124 4.40 27.06 -35.06
N GLN A 125 3.38 26.18 -34.99
CA GLN A 125 3.61 24.75 -34.80
C GLN A 125 4.02 24.11 -36.13
N ASP A 126 5.21 23.52 -36.16
CA ASP A 126 5.78 22.77 -37.29
C ASP A 126 4.78 21.81 -37.98
N ASP A 127 4.61 21.95 -39.29
CA ASP A 127 3.68 21.16 -40.10
C ASP A 127 4.16 19.70 -40.28
N PHE A 128 3.28 18.73 -40.04
CA PHE A 128 3.60 17.31 -40.19
C PHE A 128 3.63 16.91 -41.67
N MET A 129 4.76 16.32 -42.11
CA MET A 129 4.95 15.92 -43.51
C MET A 129 4.76 14.42 -43.74
N GLY A 130 4.98 13.60 -42.71
CA GLY A 130 4.73 12.15 -42.79
C GLY A 130 5.48 11.33 -41.74
N SER A 131 5.11 10.05 -41.63
CA SER A 131 5.80 9.12 -40.73
C SER A 131 5.99 7.73 -41.33
N ALA A 132 7.03 7.04 -40.87
CA ALA A 132 7.36 5.68 -41.23
C ALA A 132 7.84 4.91 -39.99
N TYR A 133 7.75 3.58 -40.06
CA TYR A 133 8.15 2.67 -38.98
C TYR A 133 9.27 1.75 -39.47
N LEU A 134 10.28 1.55 -38.63
CA LEU A 134 11.33 0.57 -38.86
C LEU A 134 11.28 -0.46 -37.73
N TYR A 135 10.89 -1.69 -38.06
CA TYR A 135 10.88 -2.80 -37.11
C TYR A 135 12.31 -3.30 -36.90
N LEU A 136 12.82 -3.19 -35.68
CA LEU A 136 14.21 -3.54 -35.38
C LEU A 136 14.48 -5.06 -35.49
N GLU A 137 13.43 -5.88 -35.32
CA GLU A 137 13.48 -7.33 -35.57
C GLU A 137 13.81 -7.68 -37.03
N SER A 138 13.53 -6.78 -37.97
CA SER A 138 13.82 -6.99 -39.40
C SER A 138 15.28 -6.71 -39.79
N LEU A 139 16.09 -6.21 -38.86
CA LEU A 139 17.50 -5.91 -39.10
C LEU A 139 18.38 -7.12 -38.73
N GLU A 140 19.20 -7.58 -39.68
CA GLU A 140 20.21 -8.60 -39.41
C GLU A 140 21.35 -8.01 -38.56
N GLN A 141 21.70 -8.67 -37.45
CA GLN A 141 22.80 -8.25 -36.56
C GLN A 141 24.14 -8.22 -37.30
N HIS A 142 24.96 -7.21 -36.99
CA HIS A 142 26.31 -7.00 -37.55
C HIS A 142 26.37 -6.87 -39.09
N ARG A 143 25.26 -6.59 -39.76
CA ARG A 143 25.21 -6.40 -41.22
C ARG A 143 24.76 -4.97 -41.57
N TYR A 144 25.50 -4.32 -42.47
CA TYR A 144 25.15 -2.99 -42.97
C TYR A 144 23.94 -3.09 -43.89
N GLY A 145 22.81 -2.47 -43.50
CA GLY A 145 21.61 -2.39 -44.32
C GLY A 145 21.28 -0.96 -44.73
N THR A 146 21.04 -0.72 -46.03
CA THR A 146 20.38 0.50 -46.51
C THR A 146 18.87 0.28 -46.47
N VAL A 147 18.16 1.09 -45.69
CA VAL A 147 16.70 0.99 -45.56
C VAL A 147 16.03 2.21 -46.20
N GLY A 148 15.35 1.99 -47.32
CA GLY A 148 14.50 2.99 -47.96
C GLY A 148 13.08 2.95 -47.38
N LEU A 149 12.66 4.00 -46.68
CA LEU A 149 11.30 4.13 -46.16
C LEU A 149 10.43 4.78 -47.25
N CYS A 150 9.79 3.94 -48.06
CA CYS A 150 9.13 4.33 -49.31
C CYS A 150 7.66 4.80 -49.16
N HIS A 151 7.10 4.73 -47.96
CA HIS A 151 5.71 5.12 -47.69
C HIS A 151 5.64 5.99 -46.42
N LEU A 152 5.69 7.30 -46.60
CA LEU A 152 5.31 8.25 -45.55
C LEU A 152 3.78 8.34 -45.54
N TYR A 153 3.15 7.90 -44.46
CA TYR A 153 1.69 8.02 -44.29
C TYR A 153 1.35 9.44 -43.84
N ASP A 154 0.59 10.18 -44.66
CA ASP A 154 -0.09 11.42 -44.28
C ASP A 154 -1.58 11.13 -44.04
N THR A 155 -2.15 11.75 -43.03
CA THR A 155 -3.51 11.47 -42.53
C THR A 155 -4.60 12.06 -43.44
N PHE A 156 -4.23 12.77 -44.52
CA PHE A 156 -5.16 13.61 -45.28
C PHE A 156 -5.17 13.48 -46.82
N ARG A 157 -4.53 12.49 -47.46
CA ARG A 157 -4.71 12.29 -48.93
C ARG A 157 -4.46 10.86 -49.46
N THR A 158 -5.06 10.57 -50.62
CA THR A 158 -5.05 9.35 -51.45
C THR A 158 -3.66 8.85 -51.89
N PRO A 159 -3.51 7.54 -52.23
CA PRO A 159 -2.24 6.82 -52.33
C PRO A 159 -1.50 7.01 -53.66
N SER A 160 -1.21 8.25 -54.07
CA SER A 160 -0.60 8.53 -55.39
C SER A 160 0.66 9.40 -55.39
N CYS A 161 1.34 9.57 -54.25
CA CYS A 161 2.65 10.23 -54.21
C CYS A 161 3.68 9.39 -53.45
N LEU A 162 4.70 8.86 -54.14
CA LEU A 162 5.87 8.22 -53.51
C LEU A 162 6.77 9.31 -52.90
N MET A 163 6.48 9.71 -51.67
CA MET A 163 7.37 10.50 -50.82
C MET A 163 8.29 9.50 -50.08
N CYS A 164 9.60 9.68 -50.12
CA CYS A 164 10.52 8.70 -49.52
C CYS A 164 11.68 9.33 -48.75
N ILE A 165 12.12 8.64 -47.69
CA ILE A 165 13.34 8.96 -46.95
C ILE A 165 14.28 7.79 -47.13
N THR A 166 15.53 8.08 -47.46
CA THR A 166 16.56 7.05 -47.58
C THR A 166 17.46 7.11 -46.36
N CYS A 167 17.38 6.07 -45.50
CA CYS A 167 18.35 5.84 -44.44
C CYS A 167 19.44 4.93 -45.02
N MET A 168 20.66 5.45 -45.20
CA MET A 168 21.69 4.73 -45.95
C MET A 168 22.37 3.63 -45.13
N PHE A 169 22.53 3.82 -43.82
CA PHE A 169 23.21 2.85 -42.95
C PHE A 169 22.46 2.67 -41.63
N VAL A 170 22.03 1.44 -41.37
CA VAL A 170 21.53 1.00 -40.05
C VAL A 170 22.31 -0.25 -39.64
N ILE A 171 22.91 -0.24 -38.45
CA ILE A 171 23.66 -1.37 -37.89
C ILE A 171 23.15 -1.66 -36.48
N LEU A 172 22.84 -2.92 -36.20
CA LEU A 172 22.48 -3.41 -34.87
C LEU A 172 23.64 -4.23 -34.29
N ILE A 173 24.20 -3.78 -33.17
CA ILE A 173 25.32 -4.41 -32.46
C ILE A 173 24.83 -4.94 -31.10
N THR A 174 25.12 -6.20 -30.78
CA THR A 174 24.86 -6.77 -29.44
C THR A 174 25.95 -6.35 -28.46
N LYS A 175 25.60 -5.66 -27.38
CA LYS A 175 26.56 -5.39 -26.31
C LYS A 175 26.50 -6.54 -25.29
N LEU A 176 27.35 -7.55 -25.47
CA LEU A 176 27.48 -8.62 -24.47
C LEU A 176 28.20 -8.03 -23.25
N GLY A 177 27.52 -8.02 -22.11
CA GLY A 177 28.04 -7.42 -20.88
C GLY A 177 29.31 -8.10 -20.40
N ASN A 178 30.35 -7.30 -20.15
CA ASN A 178 31.28 -7.55 -19.05
C ASN A 178 31.84 -6.23 -18.51
N LEU A 179 31.83 -6.12 -17.18
CA LEU A 179 32.48 -5.06 -16.41
C LEU A 179 33.98 -5.01 -16.75
N THR A 180 34.48 -3.87 -17.26
CA THR A 180 35.61 -3.10 -16.71
C THR A 180 36.21 -2.09 -17.72
N MET A 181 36.63 -0.96 -17.16
CA MET A 181 37.68 -0.02 -17.59
C MET A 181 37.40 1.07 -18.65
N LEU A 182 37.19 2.28 -18.09
CA LEU A 182 38.06 3.46 -18.18
C LEU A 182 38.33 4.12 -19.55
N LEU A 183 38.03 5.43 -19.55
CA LEU A 183 38.86 6.52 -20.09
C LEU A 183 39.34 6.40 -21.55
N LYS A 184 38.83 7.29 -22.42
CA LYS A 184 39.56 8.53 -22.81
C LYS A 184 38.86 9.30 -23.95
N ARG A 185 38.86 10.62 -23.73
CA ARG A 185 39.22 11.74 -24.63
C ARG A 185 38.77 11.70 -26.10
N SER A 186 38.04 12.76 -26.46
CA SER A 186 38.38 13.77 -27.49
C SER A 186 39.29 13.30 -28.62
N TRP A 187 38.86 13.50 -29.87
CA TRP A 187 39.65 14.20 -30.89
C TRP A 187 38.77 14.74 -32.03
N LYS A 188 39.30 15.77 -32.68
CA LYS A 188 38.70 16.74 -33.59
C LYS A 188 38.99 16.35 -35.04
N ARG A 189 38.10 16.78 -35.94
CA ARG A 189 38.36 17.26 -37.32
C ARG A 189 38.59 16.24 -38.47
N SER A 190 37.72 16.39 -39.48
CA SER A 190 38.05 16.81 -40.86
C SER A 190 37.83 15.81 -42.01
N SER A 191 36.81 16.16 -42.82
CA SER A 191 36.78 16.29 -44.30
C SER A 191 37.32 15.20 -45.23
N LYS A 192 36.56 15.04 -46.34
CA LYS A 192 36.93 14.46 -47.65
C LYS A 192 36.95 12.92 -47.63
N VAL A 193 36.32 12.17 -48.53
CA VAL A 193 36.14 12.29 -49.99
C VAL A 193 34.93 11.43 -50.41
N ASN A 194 34.07 11.99 -51.27
CA ASN A 194 33.14 11.23 -52.13
C ASN A 194 33.90 10.38 -53.14
N ASP A 195 33.33 9.23 -53.51
CA ASP A 195 33.47 8.52 -54.79
C ASP A 195 33.79 7.04 -54.57
N LEU A 196 32.85 6.16 -54.90
CA LEU A 196 32.96 5.34 -56.13
C LEU A 196 31.79 4.32 -56.23
N PHE A 197 31.04 4.42 -57.34
CA PHE A 197 30.52 3.35 -58.21
C PHE A 197 29.60 2.27 -57.58
N SER A 198 28.29 2.26 -57.87
CA SER A 198 27.63 1.70 -59.06
C SER A 198 27.84 0.18 -59.25
N LEU A 199 26.78 -0.62 -59.17
CA LEU A 199 26.22 -1.40 -60.30
C LEU A 199 25.07 -2.33 -59.86
N SER A 200 24.04 -2.27 -60.69
CA SER A 200 22.87 -3.14 -60.91
C SER A 200 23.08 -4.65 -60.66
N LEU A 201 22.06 -5.36 -60.14
CA LEU A 201 21.13 -6.15 -60.98
C LEU A 201 19.98 -6.77 -60.19
N SER A 202 18.86 -6.87 -60.89
CA SER A 202 17.58 -7.53 -60.63
C SER A 202 17.63 -8.97 -60.11
N VAL A 203 16.50 -9.42 -59.51
CA VAL A 203 15.64 -10.57 -59.89
C VAL A 203 15.01 -11.19 -58.61
N PHE A 204 13.69 -11.04 -58.40
CA PHE A 204 12.70 -12.13 -58.48
C PHE A 204 11.28 -11.64 -58.17
N ARG A 205 10.34 -12.17 -58.96
CA ARG A 205 8.90 -11.91 -59.02
C ARG A 205 8.09 -12.82 -58.06
N SER A 206 7.00 -12.24 -57.54
CA SER A 206 5.63 -12.79 -57.36
C SER A 206 5.42 -13.97 -56.38
N PHE A 207 4.49 -13.90 -55.41
CA PHE A 207 3.02 -14.06 -55.55
C PHE A 207 2.28 -13.70 -54.22
N PRO A 208 0.94 -13.51 -54.23
CA PRO A 208 0.17 -12.71 -53.26
C PRO A 208 -0.74 -13.56 -52.34
N HIS A 209 -1.21 -12.98 -51.23
CA HIS A 209 -2.59 -13.18 -50.73
C HIS A 209 -3.01 -12.04 -49.79
N SER A 210 -4.09 -11.36 -50.20
CA SER A 210 -4.74 -10.23 -49.54
C SER A 210 -5.79 -10.70 -48.53
N VAL A 211 -5.80 -10.10 -47.33
CA VAL A 211 -6.91 -10.17 -46.37
C VAL A 211 -7.52 -8.75 -46.24
N PRO A 212 -8.86 -8.56 -46.18
CA PRO A 212 -9.47 -7.25 -46.41
C PRO A 212 -9.20 -6.21 -45.30
N LEU A 213 -8.89 -5.00 -45.74
CA LEU A 213 -8.49 -3.81 -44.96
C LEU A 213 -9.56 -3.29 -43.97
N ALA A 214 -10.83 -3.71 -44.10
CA ALA A 214 -11.94 -3.20 -43.30
C ALA A 214 -11.92 -3.67 -41.83
N ALA A 215 -11.35 -4.86 -41.55
CA ALA A 215 -11.25 -5.37 -40.19
C ALA A 215 -10.18 -4.65 -39.34
N ARG A 216 -9.18 -4.02 -39.98
CA ARG A 216 -8.09 -3.31 -39.27
C ARG A 216 -8.47 -1.91 -38.81
N VAL A 217 -9.39 -1.23 -39.52
CA VAL A 217 -9.80 0.14 -39.18
C VAL A 217 -10.64 0.18 -37.89
N PHE A 218 -11.49 -0.84 -37.66
CA PHE A 218 -12.29 -0.92 -36.43
C PHE A 218 -11.44 -1.22 -35.18
N GLN A 219 -10.36 -1.98 -35.34
CA GLN A 219 -9.44 -2.34 -34.26
C GLN A 219 -8.51 -1.16 -33.88
N GLN A 220 -8.20 -0.29 -34.83
CA GLN A 220 -7.33 0.87 -34.63
C GLN A 220 -8.03 2.01 -33.84
N GLN A 221 -9.34 2.19 -34.02
CA GLN A 221 -10.12 3.19 -33.28
C GLN A 221 -10.35 2.81 -31.80
N GLN A 222 -10.37 1.51 -31.49
CA GLN A 222 -10.39 0.99 -30.12
C GLN A 222 -9.05 1.20 -29.40
N SER A 223 -7.93 1.07 -30.12
CA SER A 223 -6.57 1.25 -29.56
C SER A 223 -6.26 2.70 -29.15
N LEU A 224 -6.79 3.68 -29.89
CA LEU A 224 -6.61 5.11 -29.57
C LEU A 224 -7.40 5.52 -28.31
N ARG A 225 -8.64 5.05 -28.16
CA ARG A 225 -9.39 5.22 -26.90
C ARG A 225 -8.74 4.52 -25.71
N LEU A 226 -8.17 3.33 -25.91
CA LEU A 226 -7.39 2.62 -24.89
C LEU A 226 -6.12 3.38 -24.50
N SER A 227 -5.44 4.02 -25.46
CA SER A 227 -4.25 4.83 -25.18
C SER A 227 -4.57 6.15 -24.46
N GLU A 228 -5.72 6.79 -24.75
CA GLU A 228 -6.20 7.95 -23.98
C GLU A 228 -6.68 7.57 -22.58
N LEU A 229 -7.28 6.39 -22.41
CA LEU A 229 -7.57 5.79 -21.11
C LEU A 229 -6.28 5.47 -20.34
N HIS A 230 -5.26 4.87 -20.98
CA HIS A 230 -3.96 4.61 -20.37
C HIS A 230 -3.22 5.90 -19.96
N ARG A 231 -3.43 7.02 -20.67
CA ARG A 231 -2.83 8.31 -20.29
C ARG A 231 -3.50 8.96 -19.07
N LYS A 232 -4.76 8.60 -18.77
CA LYS A 232 -5.46 8.96 -17.51
C LYS A 232 -5.38 7.87 -16.43
N ALA A 233 -4.98 6.66 -16.79
CA ALA A 233 -4.81 5.49 -15.93
C ALA A 233 -3.33 5.17 -15.72
N GLN A 234 -2.52 6.15 -15.33
CA GLN A 234 -1.23 5.86 -14.71
C GLN A 234 -1.51 5.23 -13.33
N LEU A 235 -1.61 3.90 -13.32
CA LEU A 235 -1.61 3.07 -12.13
C LEU A 235 -0.29 3.34 -11.39
N TRP A 236 -0.36 4.08 -10.29
CA TRP A 236 0.77 4.16 -9.37
C TRP A 236 0.94 2.79 -8.69
N ARG A 237 2.18 2.35 -8.55
CA ARG A 237 2.56 1.02 -8.01
C ARG A 237 2.88 1.04 -6.53
N GLY A 238 2.83 2.20 -5.89
CA GLY A 238 3.04 2.33 -4.47
C GLY A 238 2.86 3.76 -3.97
N ILE A 239 2.85 3.90 -2.66
CA ILE A 239 2.84 5.20 -1.99
C ILE A 239 4.13 5.38 -1.21
N VAL A 240 4.68 6.57 -1.31
CA VAL A 240 5.77 7.05 -0.48
C VAL A 240 5.14 7.94 0.57
N SER A 241 5.00 7.42 1.78
CA SER A 241 4.53 8.22 2.91
C SER A 241 5.72 8.91 3.55
N ILE A 242 5.68 10.24 3.62
CA ILE A 242 6.76 11.08 4.12
C ILE A 242 6.24 11.85 5.33
N SER A 243 6.81 11.59 6.49
CA SER A 243 6.59 12.37 7.71
C SER A 243 7.77 13.32 7.92
N LEU A 244 7.58 14.60 7.60
CA LEU A 244 8.53 15.66 7.89
C LEU A 244 8.46 15.99 9.38
N ILE A 245 9.53 15.67 10.11
CA ILE A 245 9.56 15.82 11.57
C ILE A 245 10.07 17.21 11.94
N GLU A 246 11.34 17.49 11.67
CA GLU A 246 12.02 18.71 12.10
C GLU A 246 13.16 19.11 11.17
N GLY A 247 13.49 20.39 11.15
CA GLY A 247 14.74 20.93 10.62
C GLY A 247 15.66 21.27 11.77
N ARG A 248 16.94 20.99 11.64
CA ARG A 248 17.97 21.28 12.65
C ARG A 248 18.99 22.25 12.07
N ASN A 249 19.33 23.28 12.85
CA ASN A 249 20.38 24.25 12.52
C ASN A 249 20.25 24.89 11.13
N LEU A 250 19.03 25.30 10.75
CA LEU A 250 18.82 26.06 9.51
C LEU A 250 19.56 27.41 9.58
N CYS A 251 19.93 27.92 8.40
CA CYS A 251 20.61 29.21 8.29
C CYS A 251 19.60 30.36 8.45
N PRO A 252 19.93 31.40 9.24
CA PRO A 252 19.10 32.60 9.33
C PRO A 252 19.20 33.40 8.03
N MET A 253 18.06 33.70 7.42
CA MET A 253 17.98 34.54 6.21
C MET A 253 17.36 35.90 6.47
N ASP A 254 16.54 36.04 7.53
CA ASP A 254 15.96 37.32 7.90
C ASP A 254 16.95 38.25 8.62
N PRO A 255 16.75 39.58 8.54
CA PRO A 255 17.49 40.57 9.33
C PRO A 255 17.32 40.40 10.85
N ASN A 256 16.31 39.64 11.28
CA ASN A 256 16.00 39.34 12.68
C ASN A 256 16.88 38.20 13.25
N GLY A 257 17.73 37.57 12.43
CA GLY A 257 18.59 36.45 12.83
C GLY A 257 17.87 35.11 12.98
N LEU A 258 16.63 35.01 12.49
CA LEU A 258 15.80 33.81 12.43
C LEU A 258 15.36 33.58 10.97
N SER A 259 14.46 32.64 10.75
CA SER A 259 13.85 32.37 9.45
C SER A 259 12.40 31.93 9.66
N ASP A 260 11.58 32.04 8.62
CA ASP A 260 10.23 31.50 8.53
C ASP A 260 10.22 30.25 7.62
N PRO A 261 10.88 29.13 8.02
CA PRO A 261 11.17 28.04 7.11
C PRO A 261 9.94 27.21 6.73
N TYR A 262 9.94 26.75 5.47
CA TYR A 262 9.01 25.76 4.94
C TYR A 262 9.71 24.84 3.92
N ALA A 263 9.26 23.60 3.82
CA ALA A 263 9.83 22.59 2.94
C ALA A 263 8.93 22.33 1.72
N LYS A 264 9.55 22.14 0.55
CA LYS A 264 8.91 21.69 -0.69
C LYS A 264 9.49 20.35 -1.09
N PHE A 265 8.61 19.42 -1.43
CA PHE A 265 8.94 18.08 -1.89
C PHE A 265 8.48 17.91 -3.32
N ARG A 266 9.29 17.25 -4.15
CA ARG A 266 8.97 16.95 -5.55
C ARG A 266 9.34 15.50 -5.85
N LEU A 267 8.35 14.73 -6.32
CA LEU A 267 8.53 13.36 -6.80
C LEU A 267 7.89 13.24 -8.19
N GLY A 268 8.72 13.25 -9.23
CA GLY A 268 8.27 13.36 -10.62
C GLY A 268 7.42 14.62 -10.83
N ASN A 269 6.15 14.45 -11.22
CA ASN A 269 5.22 15.56 -11.46
C ASN A 269 4.50 16.06 -10.20
N GLN A 270 4.58 15.32 -9.09
CA GLN A 270 3.91 15.71 -7.84
C GLN A 270 4.77 16.67 -7.04
N LYS A 271 4.12 17.67 -6.44
CA LYS A 271 4.75 18.66 -5.58
C LYS A 271 3.94 18.80 -4.29
N TYR A 272 4.63 18.89 -3.16
CA TYR A 272 4.02 19.17 -1.86
C TYR A 272 4.76 20.32 -1.18
N LYS A 273 4.04 21.17 -0.44
CA LYS A 273 4.57 22.29 0.33
C LYS A 273 4.07 22.17 1.77
N SER A 274 4.99 22.19 2.73
CA SER A 274 4.68 22.16 4.16
C SER A 274 4.14 23.51 4.65
N LYS A 275 3.65 23.55 5.89
CA LYS A 275 3.35 24.81 6.57
C LYS A 275 4.63 25.62 6.78
N THR A 276 4.46 26.93 6.81
CA THR A 276 5.49 27.89 7.17
C THR A 276 5.47 28.09 8.67
N LEU A 277 6.62 27.89 9.33
CA LEU A 277 6.76 28.13 10.76
C LEU A 277 7.51 29.44 10.96
N PRO A 278 6.94 30.44 11.64
CA PRO A 278 7.60 31.73 11.78
C PRO A 278 8.73 31.70 12.81
N LYS A 279 9.81 32.46 12.54
CA LYS A 279 10.87 32.85 13.46
C LYS A 279 11.55 31.68 14.17
N THR A 280 12.04 30.70 13.41
CA THR A 280 12.74 29.53 13.96
C THR A 280 13.85 29.00 13.04
N LEU A 281 14.96 28.59 13.64
CA LEU A 281 16.06 27.88 12.97
C LEU A 281 16.04 26.37 13.22
N CYS A 282 15.15 25.92 14.11
CA CYS A 282 14.89 24.50 14.39
C CYS A 282 13.38 24.22 14.29
N PRO A 283 12.79 24.38 13.10
CA PRO A 283 11.36 24.16 12.88
C PRO A 283 10.97 22.72 13.19
N GLN A 284 9.86 22.52 13.90
CA GLN A 284 9.22 21.22 14.05
C GLN A 284 7.88 21.23 13.31
N TRP A 285 7.88 20.75 12.06
CA TRP A 285 6.65 20.68 11.25
C TRP A 285 5.73 19.58 11.74
N ARG A 286 6.28 18.37 11.96
CA ARG A 286 5.52 17.15 12.28
C ARG A 286 4.34 16.96 11.33
N GLU A 287 4.60 17.16 10.04
CA GLU A 287 3.63 17.05 8.95
C GLU A 287 3.84 15.77 8.18
N GLN A 288 2.75 15.15 7.72
CA GLN A 288 2.81 13.95 6.90
C GLN A 288 2.00 14.11 5.63
N PHE A 289 2.57 13.62 4.54
CA PHE A 289 1.93 13.61 3.24
C PHE A 289 2.40 12.42 2.42
N ASP A 290 1.59 12.07 1.44
CA ASP A 290 1.74 10.86 0.64
C ASP A 290 1.97 11.26 -0.81
N LEU A 291 3.02 10.70 -1.42
CA LEU A 291 3.33 10.88 -2.84
C LEU A 291 3.21 9.55 -3.56
N HIS A 292 2.59 9.57 -4.75
CA HIS A 292 2.38 8.36 -5.55
C HIS A 292 3.66 7.98 -6.32
N LEU A 293 4.06 6.72 -6.28
CA LEU A 293 5.20 6.17 -7.01
C LEU A 293 4.72 5.47 -8.29
N TYR A 294 5.16 5.96 -9.45
CA TYR A 294 4.73 5.42 -10.76
C TYR A 294 5.75 4.47 -11.41
N GLU A 295 7.04 4.62 -11.12
CA GLU A 295 8.12 3.88 -11.80
C GLU A 295 8.71 2.75 -10.93
N GLU A 296 9.08 1.64 -11.58
CA GLU A 296 9.56 0.40 -10.96
C GLU A 296 10.96 0.55 -10.31
N THR A 297 11.75 1.51 -10.79
CA THR A 297 13.13 1.76 -10.35
C THR A 297 13.25 2.63 -9.10
N GLY A 298 12.13 3.09 -8.52
CA GLY A 298 12.16 4.09 -7.45
C GLY A 298 12.45 5.48 -8.01
N GLY A 299 11.64 6.47 -7.62
CA GLY A 299 11.79 7.85 -8.06
C GLY A 299 12.78 8.61 -7.17
N ILE A 300 13.44 9.63 -7.71
CA ILE A 300 14.24 10.55 -6.92
C ILE A 300 13.28 11.55 -6.27
N LEU A 301 13.30 11.61 -4.93
CA LEU A 301 12.56 12.60 -4.15
C LEU A 301 13.46 13.82 -3.93
N ASP A 302 13.09 14.94 -4.55
CA ASP A 302 13.75 16.22 -4.33
C ASP A 302 13.11 16.95 -3.16
N ILE A 303 13.92 17.46 -2.25
CA ILE A 303 13.50 18.17 -1.05
C ILE A 303 14.22 19.51 -1.02
N SER A 304 13.49 20.60 -0.82
CA SER A 304 14.06 21.94 -0.73
C SER A 304 13.42 22.73 0.39
N VAL A 305 14.24 23.45 1.16
CA VAL A 305 13.80 24.29 2.28
C VAL A 305 13.98 25.75 1.90
N TRP A 306 12.96 26.55 2.19
CA TRP A 306 12.83 27.94 1.79
C TRP A 306 12.41 28.78 2.99
N ASP A 307 12.84 30.04 3.03
CA ASP A 307 12.36 31.06 3.94
C ASP A 307 11.17 31.80 3.29
N LYS A 308 10.12 32.12 4.06
CA LYS A 308 8.96 32.82 3.53
C LYS A 308 9.02 34.31 3.88
N ASP A 309 9.31 35.13 2.89
CA ASP A 309 9.34 36.57 3.04
C ASP A 309 8.01 37.24 2.69
N THR A 310 7.51 38.10 3.57
CA THR A 310 6.31 38.90 3.26
C THR A 310 6.69 40.09 2.38
N GLY A 311 6.29 40.03 1.09
CA GLY A 311 6.48 41.14 0.13
C GLY A 311 7.80 41.11 -0.64
N ARG A 312 8.63 40.08 -0.47
CA ARG A 312 9.80 39.76 -1.30
C ARG A 312 9.69 38.33 -1.85
N ARG A 313 10.63 37.93 -2.70
CA ARG A 313 10.71 36.53 -3.15
C ARG A 313 11.36 35.71 -2.03
N ASP A 314 10.72 34.61 -1.67
CA ASP A 314 11.20 33.60 -0.72
C ASP A 314 12.68 33.23 -0.94
N ASP A 315 13.50 33.35 0.11
CA ASP A 315 14.91 32.99 0.08
C ASP A 315 15.14 31.46 0.16
N PHE A 316 16.15 30.96 -0.55
CA PHE A 316 16.48 29.54 -0.56
C PHE A 316 17.45 29.20 0.56
N ILE A 317 17.10 28.23 1.41
CA ILE A 317 17.92 27.80 2.55
C ILE A 317 18.80 26.60 2.20
N GLY A 318 18.28 25.64 1.42
CA GLY A 318 19.06 24.47 1.00
C GLY A 318 18.20 23.35 0.41
N GLY A 319 18.84 22.42 -0.29
CA GLY A 319 18.18 21.30 -0.95
C GLY A 319 18.84 19.97 -0.68
N CYS A 320 18.10 18.88 -0.74
CA CYS A 320 18.65 17.53 -0.71
C CYS A 320 17.82 16.61 -1.60
N THR A 321 18.46 15.54 -2.09
CA THR A 321 17.83 14.56 -2.97
C THR A 321 17.91 13.19 -2.29
N LEU A 322 16.79 12.48 -2.25
CA LEU A 322 16.71 11.13 -1.71
C LEU A 322 16.35 10.14 -2.82
N ASP A 323 17.24 9.19 -3.06
CA ASP A 323 16.93 8.07 -3.95
C ASP A 323 16.13 7.02 -3.20
N LEU A 324 14.86 6.90 -3.56
CA LEU A 324 13.92 5.97 -2.95
C LEU A 324 14.24 4.50 -3.25
N SER A 325 15.03 4.21 -4.28
CA SER A 325 15.44 2.84 -4.62
C SER A 325 16.34 2.21 -3.54
N THR A 326 17.06 3.05 -2.78
CA THR A 326 18.00 2.62 -1.73
C THR A 326 17.31 2.15 -0.45
N LEU A 327 16.03 2.49 -0.29
CA LEU A 327 15.26 2.23 0.92
C LEU A 327 14.52 0.90 0.83
N ALA A 328 14.57 0.11 1.90
CA ALA A 328 13.81 -1.14 1.99
C ALA A 328 12.30 -0.86 1.95
N LYS A 329 11.58 -1.59 1.10
CA LYS A 329 10.12 -1.51 0.99
C LYS A 329 9.45 -2.03 2.27
N GLU A 330 8.27 -1.49 2.57
CA GLU A 330 7.42 -1.82 3.75
C GLU A 330 8.09 -1.59 5.12
N HIS A 331 9.14 -0.78 5.15
CA HIS A 331 9.81 -0.36 6.36
C HIS A 331 9.85 1.17 6.44
N THR A 332 9.66 1.71 7.65
CA THR A 332 9.79 3.14 7.92
C THR A 332 11.24 3.46 8.22
N HIS A 333 11.88 4.22 7.33
CA HIS A 333 13.26 4.65 7.47
C HIS A 333 13.31 6.03 8.10
N ARG A 334 14.06 6.15 9.20
CA ARG A 334 14.39 7.46 9.78
C ARG A 334 15.62 8.01 9.07
N LEU A 335 15.45 9.13 8.38
CA LEU A 335 16.50 9.76 7.59
C LEU A 335 16.79 11.15 8.16
N GLU A 336 18.08 11.43 8.33
CA GLU A 336 18.59 12.75 8.64
C GLU A 336 19.40 13.21 7.42
N LEU A 337 18.79 14.06 6.60
CA LEU A 337 19.34 14.50 5.33
C LEU A 337 19.99 15.87 5.50
N PRO A 338 21.31 15.99 5.31
CA PRO A 338 21.97 17.29 5.33
C PRO A 338 21.55 18.11 4.10
N LEU A 339 21.29 19.39 4.30
CA LEU A 339 20.98 20.31 3.21
C LEU A 339 22.26 20.66 2.45
N GLN A 340 22.24 20.48 1.13
CA GLN A 340 23.30 20.96 0.25
C GLN A 340 23.35 22.48 0.34
N GLU A 341 24.56 23.03 0.41
CA GLU A 341 24.85 24.47 0.49
C GLU A 341 24.52 25.17 1.83
N SER A 342 24.06 24.44 2.86
CA SER A 342 23.86 25.01 4.21
C SER A 342 24.29 24.09 5.36
N ARG A 343 24.40 24.63 6.58
CA ARG A 343 24.79 23.88 7.80
C ARG A 343 23.63 23.10 8.44
N GLY A 344 22.44 23.17 7.86
CA GLY A 344 21.23 22.56 8.40
C GLY A 344 21.00 21.13 7.94
N SER A 345 20.23 20.36 8.72
CA SER A 345 19.73 19.04 8.33
C SER A 345 18.21 18.97 8.47
N VAL A 346 17.58 18.13 7.67
CA VAL A 346 16.15 17.84 7.75
C VAL A 346 15.97 16.40 8.20
N VAL A 347 15.17 16.20 9.23
CA VAL A 347 14.82 14.89 9.78
C VAL A 347 13.42 14.51 9.30
N LEU A 348 13.33 13.37 8.64
CA LEU A 348 12.09 12.85 8.09
C LEU A 348 12.01 11.33 8.19
N LEU A 349 10.78 10.81 8.27
CA LEU A 349 10.50 9.39 8.20
C LEU A 349 9.94 9.09 6.82
N VAL A 350 10.53 8.13 6.10
CA VAL A 350 10.02 7.69 4.79
C VAL A 350 9.61 6.24 4.87
N THR A 351 8.36 5.98 4.52
CA THR A 351 7.83 4.62 4.39
C THR A 351 7.47 4.38 2.94
N LEU A 352 8.17 3.43 2.30
CA LEU A 352 7.83 2.98 0.95
C LEU A 352 6.84 1.84 1.02
N THR A 353 5.57 2.15 0.80
CA THR A 353 4.55 1.14 0.50
C THR A 353 4.58 0.88 -1.01
N ALA A 354 5.70 0.33 -1.50
CA ALA A 354 5.90 0.00 -2.92
C ALA A 354 5.70 -1.50 -3.16
N THR A 355 4.51 -1.99 -2.87
CA THR A 355 4.10 -3.36 -3.22
C THR A 355 3.56 -3.37 -4.64
N SER A 356 3.98 -4.33 -5.47
CA SER A 356 3.48 -4.56 -6.83
C SER A 356 1.97 -4.81 -6.95
N HIS A 357 1.19 -4.65 -5.86
CA HIS A 357 -0.16 -5.18 -5.68
C HIS A 357 -1.13 -4.21 -4.97
N VAL A 358 -0.69 -3.02 -4.53
CA VAL A 358 -1.61 -1.94 -4.16
C VAL A 358 -1.85 -1.10 -5.40
N SER A 359 -3.04 -1.26 -6.00
CA SER A 359 -3.41 -0.59 -7.25
C SER A 359 -4.75 0.12 -7.11
N ILE A 360 -4.81 1.37 -7.59
CA ILE A 360 -6.09 2.03 -7.91
C ILE A 360 -6.43 1.71 -9.36
N ALA A 361 -7.44 0.87 -9.55
CA ALA A 361 -8.00 0.62 -10.88
C ALA A 361 -9.32 1.37 -11.06
N GLU A 362 -9.62 1.70 -12.31
CA GLU A 362 -10.98 2.05 -12.69
C GLU A 362 -11.87 0.79 -12.66
N LEU A 363 -13.18 0.95 -12.45
CA LEU A 363 -14.13 -0.17 -12.29
C LEU A 363 -14.06 -1.21 -13.43
N SER A 364 -13.54 -0.82 -14.59
CA SER A 364 -13.36 -1.67 -15.78
C SER A 364 -12.10 -2.55 -15.80
N LEU A 365 -11.17 -2.39 -14.84
CA LEU A 365 -9.89 -3.12 -14.76
C LEU A 365 -9.70 -3.74 -13.37
N THR A 366 -10.68 -4.51 -12.92
CA THR A 366 -10.74 -5.16 -11.62
C THR A 366 -10.04 -6.53 -11.66
N PRO A 367 -8.88 -6.72 -10.98
CA PRO A 367 -8.17 -8.00 -11.00
C PRO A 367 -8.95 -9.18 -10.40
N LEU A 368 -9.97 -8.92 -9.56
CA LEU A 368 -10.85 -9.96 -9.02
C LEU A 368 -12.07 -10.30 -9.88
N ASP A 369 -12.52 -9.41 -10.77
CA ASP A 369 -13.67 -9.71 -11.64
C ASP A 369 -13.24 -10.63 -12.80
N ASN A 370 -11.93 -10.68 -13.12
CA ASN A 370 -11.39 -11.65 -14.07
C ASN A 370 -11.25 -13.05 -13.40
N PRO A 371 -12.04 -14.06 -13.81
CA PRO A 371 -12.07 -15.37 -13.13
C PRO A 371 -10.75 -16.14 -13.18
N GLN A 372 -9.87 -15.83 -14.14
CA GLN A 372 -8.55 -16.46 -14.25
C GLN A 372 -7.57 -15.90 -13.23
N GLU A 373 -7.49 -14.57 -13.09
CA GLU A 373 -6.64 -13.92 -12.09
C GLU A 373 -7.08 -14.26 -10.67
N ARG A 374 -8.40 -14.28 -10.41
CA ARG A 374 -8.95 -14.72 -9.12
C ARG A 374 -8.54 -16.15 -8.77
N LYS A 375 -8.53 -17.08 -9.73
CA LYS A 375 -8.08 -18.47 -9.50
C LYS A 375 -6.59 -18.55 -9.19
N GLU A 376 -5.76 -17.77 -9.87
CA GLU A 376 -4.32 -17.73 -9.62
C GLU A 376 -4.00 -17.14 -8.24
N ILE A 377 -4.69 -16.06 -7.85
CA ILE A 377 -4.61 -15.47 -6.51
C ILE A 377 -5.07 -16.49 -5.44
N MET A 378 -6.19 -17.18 -5.67
CA MET A 378 -6.68 -18.20 -4.75
C MET A 378 -5.70 -19.38 -4.63
N ARG A 379 -5.03 -19.76 -5.72
CA ARG A 379 -3.97 -20.79 -5.72
C ARG A 379 -2.74 -20.32 -4.93
N ARG A 380 -2.34 -19.06 -5.06
CA ARG A 380 -1.22 -18.45 -4.32
C ARG A 380 -1.45 -18.47 -2.80
N TYR A 381 -2.68 -18.18 -2.35
CA TYR A 381 -3.05 -18.20 -0.94
C TYR A 381 -3.59 -19.56 -0.44
N GLY A 382 -3.54 -20.59 -1.29
CA GLY A 382 -3.94 -21.96 -0.97
C GLY A 382 -3.01 -22.64 0.04
N MET A 383 -3.50 -23.72 0.65
CA MET A 383 -2.80 -24.40 1.77
C MET A 383 -1.40 -24.93 1.41
N LEU A 384 -1.15 -25.34 0.16
CA LEU A 384 0.14 -25.91 -0.25
C LEU A 384 1.29 -24.89 -0.23
N HIS A 385 1.01 -23.58 -0.35
CA HIS A 385 2.02 -22.53 -0.39
C HIS A 385 2.03 -21.66 0.88
N SER A 386 1.30 -22.06 1.92
CA SER A 386 1.10 -21.28 3.16
C SER A 386 2.38 -20.99 3.95
N LEU A 387 3.45 -21.77 3.77
CA LEU A 387 4.72 -21.55 4.48
C LEU A 387 5.68 -20.58 3.77
N SER A 388 5.34 -20.13 2.56
CA SER A 388 6.14 -19.16 1.80
C SER A 388 5.63 -17.73 2.01
N ASN A 389 6.54 -16.79 2.29
CA ASN A 389 6.26 -15.38 2.58
C ASN A 389 5.16 -15.13 3.63
N MET A 390 5.53 -15.21 4.91
CA MET A 390 4.63 -15.07 6.08
C MET A 390 4.08 -13.64 6.31
N LYS A 391 4.64 -12.63 5.63
CA LYS A 391 4.18 -11.24 5.75
C LYS A 391 2.97 -10.92 4.87
N ASP A 392 2.80 -11.68 3.79
CA ASP A 392 1.70 -11.55 2.84
C ASP A 392 0.61 -12.58 3.18
N VAL A 393 -0.41 -12.14 3.93
CA VAL A 393 -1.50 -12.98 4.43
C VAL A 393 -2.67 -13.04 3.44
N GLY A 394 -2.91 -11.98 2.68
CA GLY A 394 -3.99 -11.90 1.72
C GLY A 394 -4.07 -10.56 0.99
N ILE A 395 -5.16 -10.36 0.26
CA ILE A 395 -5.51 -9.11 -0.41
C ILE A 395 -6.96 -8.73 -0.10
N VAL A 396 -7.24 -7.44 -0.06
CA VAL A 396 -8.59 -6.89 -0.02
C VAL A 396 -8.78 -5.90 -1.16
N GLN A 397 -9.87 -6.07 -1.90
CA GLN A 397 -10.31 -5.13 -2.91
C GLN A 397 -11.55 -4.40 -2.42
N VAL A 398 -11.57 -3.09 -2.61
CA VAL A 398 -12.61 -2.18 -2.13
C VAL A 398 -13.08 -1.33 -3.30
N LYS A 399 -14.33 -1.51 -3.71
CA LYS A 399 -14.98 -0.69 -4.74
C LYS A 399 -15.79 0.39 -4.04
N VAL A 400 -15.31 1.63 -4.09
CA VAL A 400 -16.03 2.81 -3.56
C VAL A 400 -16.90 3.37 -4.68
N LEU A 401 -18.21 3.22 -4.52
CA LEU A 401 -19.19 3.52 -5.56
C LEU A 401 -19.63 4.98 -5.46
N ARG A 402 -20.37 5.33 -4.40
CA ARG A 402 -20.96 6.65 -4.20
C ARG A 402 -21.28 6.92 -2.74
N ALA A 403 -21.54 8.18 -2.40
CA ALA A 403 -22.19 8.55 -1.15
C ALA A 403 -23.50 9.31 -1.41
N GLU A 404 -24.40 9.30 -0.44
CA GLU A 404 -25.70 9.97 -0.52
C GLU A 404 -26.00 10.74 0.77
N GLY A 405 -26.56 11.95 0.65
CA GLY A 405 -27.04 12.73 1.78
C GLY A 405 -25.95 13.25 2.72
N LEU A 406 -24.77 13.58 2.18
CA LEU A 406 -23.67 14.15 2.95
C LEU A 406 -24.05 15.49 3.62
N MET A 407 -23.35 15.82 4.71
CA MET A 407 -23.40 17.14 5.32
C MET A 407 -22.87 18.20 4.35
N ALA A 408 -23.54 19.35 4.27
CA ALA A 408 -23.00 20.52 3.58
C ALA A 408 -22.05 21.24 4.55
N ALA A 409 -20.77 21.32 4.20
CA ALA A 409 -19.78 22.06 4.97
C ALA A 409 -19.44 23.43 4.36
N ASP A 410 -19.66 23.65 3.05
CA ASP A 410 -19.46 24.96 2.44
C ASP A 410 -20.55 25.97 2.83
N VAL A 411 -20.17 27.25 2.86
CA VAL A 411 -21.09 28.41 2.94
C VAL A 411 -22.14 28.39 1.82
N THR A 412 -21.84 27.73 0.69
CA THR A 412 -22.77 27.60 -0.45
C THR A 412 -23.84 26.52 -0.26
N GLY A 413 -23.84 25.80 0.87
CA GLY A 413 -24.80 24.73 1.17
C GLY A 413 -24.53 23.43 0.40
N LYS A 414 -23.29 23.24 -0.09
CA LYS A 414 -22.82 22.04 -0.77
C LYS A 414 -21.48 21.60 -0.15
N SER A 415 -20.89 20.54 -0.70
CA SER A 415 -19.56 20.08 -0.36
C SER A 415 -18.85 19.60 -1.61
N ASP A 416 -17.53 19.58 -1.56
CA ASP A 416 -16.57 19.02 -2.52
C ASP A 416 -16.00 17.69 -1.95
N PRO A 417 -16.80 16.61 -1.83
CA PRO A 417 -16.38 15.42 -1.10
C PRO A 417 -15.36 14.55 -1.83
N PHE A 418 -14.44 13.99 -1.04
CA PHE A 418 -13.55 12.89 -1.42
C PHE A 418 -13.46 11.86 -0.29
N CYS A 419 -13.06 10.63 -0.62
CA CYS A 419 -12.87 9.54 0.35
C CYS A 419 -11.41 9.22 0.52
N VAL A 420 -11.02 8.94 1.76
CA VAL A 420 -9.71 8.42 2.14
C VAL A 420 -9.94 7.04 2.77
N LEU A 421 -9.27 6.02 2.23
CA LEU A 421 -9.31 4.65 2.70
C LEU A 421 -7.99 4.34 3.39
N GLU A 422 -8.04 3.91 4.63
CA GLU A 422 -6.88 3.56 5.46
C GLU A 422 -6.97 2.11 5.90
N LEU A 423 -5.92 1.34 5.64
CA LEU A 423 -5.73 -0.01 6.16
C LEU A 423 -4.38 -0.05 6.89
N ASN A 424 -4.44 0.03 8.23
CA ASN A 424 -3.26 0.19 9.09
C ASN A 424 -2.41 1.43 8.75
N ASN A 425 -1.28 1.25 8.06
CA ASN A 425 -0.37 2.31 7.62
C ASN A 425 -0.53 2.64 6.13
N ASP A 426 -1.35 1.88 5.39
CA ASP A 426 -1.59 2.11 3.96
C ASP A 426 -2.80 3.04 3.80
N ARG A 427 -2.66 4.10 3.00
CA ARG A 427 -3.66 5.18 2.90
C ARG A 427 -3.88 5.63 1.45
N LEU A 428 -5.07 5.42 0.92
CA LEU A 428 -5.44 5.73 -0.47
C LEU A 428 -6.56 6.78 -0.50
N ARG A 429 -6.67 7.55 -1.59
CA ARG A 429 -7.76 8.54 -1.74
C ARG A 429 -8.46 8.48 -3.09
N THR A 430 -9.74 8.83 -3.11
CA THR A 430 -10.51 9.05 -4.35
C THR A 430 -10.22 10.45 -4.93
N HIS A 431 -10.78 10.71 -6.11
CA HIS A 431 -10.84 12.05 -6.67
C HIS A 431 -11.96 12.86 -6.00
N THR A 432 -11.81 14.18 -5.97
CA THR A 432 -12.79 15.11 -5.43
C THR A 432 -13.93 15.33 -6.40
N VAL A 433 -15.17 15.31 -5.91
CA VAL A 433 -16.37 15.63 -6.70
C VAL A 433 -16.90 16.97 -6.25
N TYR A 434 -16.85 17.98 -7.11
CA TYR A 434 -17.20 19.34 -6.73
C TYR A 434 -18.72 19.56 -6.57
N LYS A 435 -19.10 20.27 -5.51
CA LYS A 435 -20.42 20.85 -5.24
C LYS A 435 -21.54 19.82 -5.32
N ASN A 436 -21.33 18.68 -4.67
CA ASN A 436 -22.24 17.55 -4.71
C ASN A 436 -22.35 16.84 -3.35
N LEU A 437 -23.56 16.75 -2.82
CA LEU A 437 -23.85 16.00 -1.58
C LEU A 437 -24.15 14.51 -1.83
N ASN A 438 -24.24 14.11 -3.10
CA ASN A 438 -24.40 12.72 -3.56
C ASN A 438 -23.30 12.38 -4.59
N PRO A 439 -22.02 12.37 -4.18
CA PRO A 439 -20.91 12.13 -5.09
C PRO A 439 -20.86 10.67 -5.56
N GLU A 440 -20.49 10.46 -6.83
CA GLU A 440 -20.19 9.14 -7.38
C GLU A 440 -18.70 9.09 -7.75
N TRP A 441 -17.96 8.14 -7.17
CA TRP A 441 -16.54 7.97 -7.43
C TRP A 441 -16.25 6.78 -8.35
N ASN A 442 -16.95 5.67 -8.17
CA ASN A 442 -16.77 4.43 -8.93
C ASN A 442 -15.30 4.03 -9.10
N LYS A 443 -14.54 4.03 -7.99
CA LYS A 443 -13.10 3.70 -7.96
C LYS A 443 -12.84 2.43 -7.17
N VAL A 444 -11.88 1.65 -7.65
CA VAL A 444 -11.48 0.39 -7.03
C VAL A 444 -10.09 0.52 -6.45
N PHE A 445 -9.96 0.11 -5.19
CA PHE A 445 -8.75 0.14 -4.41
C PHE A 445 -8.38 -1.30 -4.06
N THR A 446 -7.11 -1.67 -4.19
CA THR A 446 -6.62 -2.98 -3.73
C THR A 446 -5.56 -2.75 -2.67
N PHE A 447 -5.70 -3.41 -1.52
CA PHE A 447 -4.74 -3.38 -0.42
C PHE A 447 -4.18 -4.77 -0.15
N ASN A 448 -2.94 -4.82 0.32
CA ASN A 448 -2.36 -6.04 0.85
C ASN A 448 -2.77 -6.22 2.31
N VAL A 449 -3.27 -7.40 2.63
CA VAL A 449 -3.62 -7.78 3.99
C VAL A 449 -2.41 -8.41 4.64
N LYS A 450 -1.76 -7.65 5.53
CA LYS A 450 -0.66 -8.16 6.37
C LYS A 450 -1.15 -8.89 7.62
N ASP A 451 -2.34 -8.55 8.08
CA ASP A 451 -3.02 -9.19 9.21
C ASP A 451 -4.54 -9.11 8.97
N ILE A 452 -5.27 -10.21 9.14
CA ILE A 452 -6.71 -10.27 8.87
C ILE A 452 -7.54 -9.57 9.94
N HIS A 453 -6.94 -9.29 11.10
CA HIS A 453 -7.59 -8.58 12.21
C HIS A 453 -7.58 -7.06 12.01
N LEU A 454 -7.03 -6.57 10.89
CA LEU A 454 -7.05 -5.16 10.54
C LEU A 454 -8.48 -4.67 10.27
N VAL A 455 -8.65 -3.37 10.40
CA VAL A 455 -9.90 -2.66 10.18
C VAL A 455 -9.68 -1.69 9.03
N LEU A 456 -10.52 -1.79 8.01
CA LEU A 456 -10.58 -0.84 6.91
C LEU A 456 -11.33 0.40 7.38
N GLU A 457 -10.64 1.53 7.45
CA GLU A 457 -11.23 2.81 7.80
C GLU A 457 -11.49 3.62 6.52
N VAL A 458 -12.72 4.04 6.29
CA VAL A 458 -13.09 4.90 5.17
C VAL A 458 -13.61 6.22 5.72
N THR A 459 -12.90 7.30 5.43
CA THR A 459 -13.24 8.65 5.89
C THR A 459 -13.60 9.52 4.70
N VAL A 460 -14.74 10.20 4.77
CA VAL A 460 -15.19 11.19 3.80
C VAL A 460 -14.83 12.58 4.31
N PHE A 461 -14.16 13.35 3.47
CA PHE A 461 -13.72 14.71 3.74
C PHE A 461 -14.26 15.67 2.68
N ASP A 462 -14.33 16.94 3.02
CA ASP A 462 -14.61 18.05 2.12
C ASP A 462 -13.30 18.75 1.73
N GLU A 463 -13.04 18.94 0.43
CA GLU A 463 -11.81 19.61 -0.03
C GLU A 463 -11.99 21.13 -0.10
N ASP A 464 -11.42 21.84 0.89
CA ASP A 464 -11.32 23.29 0.87
C ASP A 464 -10.05 23.76 0.15
N ARG A 465 -10.16 24.80 -0.70
CA ARG A 465 -9.00 25.37 -1.42
C ARG A 465 -7.93 25.96 -0.51
N ASP A 466 -8.32 26.51 0.64
CA ASP A 466 -7.44 27.31 1.51
C ASP A 466 -7.39 26.80 2.97
N ARG A 467 -8.00 25.65 3.26
CA ARG A 467 -8.08 25.07 4.62
C ARG A 467 -7.76 23.57 4.60
N SER A 468 -7.41 23.02 5.76
CA SER A 468 -7.39 21.57 5.96
C SER A 468 -8.78 21.00 5.71
N ALA A 469 -8.85 19.91 4.94
CA ALA A 469 -10.10 19.27 4.57
C ALA A 469 -11.03 19.03 5.77
N ASP A 470 -12.29 19.43 5.65
CA ASP A 470 -13.29 19.33 6.71
C ASP A 470 -13.86 17.90 6.79
N PHE A 471 -14.10 17.42 8.00
CA PHE A 471 -14.56 16.04 8.22
C PHE A 471 -16.06 15.92 7.94
N LEU A 472 -16.45 15.03 7.02
CA LEU A 472 -17.86 14.77 6.70
C LEU A 472 -18.39 13.48 7.34
N GLY A 473 -17.55 12.47 7.55
CA GLY A 473 -17.94 11.23 8.22
C GLY A 473 -16.92 10.10 8.09
N LYS A 474 -17.00 9.09 8.96
CA LYS A 474 -16.10 7.93 8.96
C LYS A 474 -16.85 6.60 9.14
N VAL A 475 -16.33 5.54 8.54
CA VAL A 475 -16.77 4.15 8.73
C VAL A 475 -15.54 3.30 9.02
N ALA A 476 -15.67 2.32 9.91
CA ALA A 476 -14.62 1.37 10.25
C ALA A 476 -15.17 -0.06 10.11
N ILE A 477 -14.57 -0.85 9.23
CA ILE A 477 -15.05 -2.18 8.82
C ILE A 477 -13.97 -3.21 9.09
N PRO A 478 -14.13 -4.11 10.08
CA PRO A 478 -13.20 -5.21 10.28
C PRO A 478 -13.15 -6.11 9.04
N LEU A 479 -11.95 -6.50 8.59
CA LEU A 479 -11.83 -7.33 7.38
C LEU A 479 -12.56 -8.68 7.50
N LEU A 480 -12.64 -9.24 8.71
CA LEU A 480 -13.37 -10.48 8.99
C LEU A 480 -14.90 -10.35 8.86
N ASN A 481 -15.45 -9.14 8.92
CA ASN A 481 -16.89 -8.89 8.79
C ASN A 481 -17.31 -8.65 7.33
N ILE A 482 -16.34 -8.54 6.41
CA ILE A 482 -16.62 -8.27 4.99
C ILE A 482 -17.26 -9.51 4.35
N GLN A 483 -18.42 -9.29 3.73
CA GLN A 483 -19.09 -10.30 2.90
C GLN A 483 -18.75 -10.04 1.43
N ASN A 484 -17.98 -10.97 0.86
CA ASN A 484 -17.44 -10.85 -0.49
C ASN A 484 -18.55 -10.73 -1.55
N GLY A 485 -18.41 -9.77 -2.46
CA GLY A 485 -19.28 -9.53 -3.61
C GLY A 485 -20.61 -8.84 -3.27
N GLU A 486 -20.84 -8.45 -2.03
CA GLU A 486 -22.07 -7.76 -1.62
C GLU A 486 -21.87 -6.24 -1.60
N GLN A 487 -22.73 -5.52 -2.34
CA GLN A 487 -22.81 -4.07 -2.25
C GLN A 487 -23.56 -3.69 -0.98
N LYS A 488 -22.87 -3.04 -0.04
CA LYS A 488 -23.42 -2.59 1.23
C LYS A 488 -23.43 -1.07 1.35
N SER A 489 -24.44 -0.55 2.04
CA SER A 489 -24.57 0.85 2.41
C SER A 489 -24.24 1.04 3.89
N TYR A 490 -23.24 1.86 4.18
CA TYR A 490 -22.78 2.15 5.53
C TYR A 490 -23.23 3.55 5.95
N VAL A 491 -23.82 3.67 7.15
CA VAL A 491 -24.13 4.96 7.76
C VAL A 491 -22.83 5.59 8.24
N LEU A 492 -22.56 6.82 7.83
CA LEU A 492 -21.37 7.56 8.27
C LEU A 492 -21.47 7.84 9.78
N LYS A 493 -20.33 7.77 10.48
CA LYS A 493 -20.21 8.09 11.91
C LYS A 493 -19.36 9.33 12.13
N ASN A 494 -19.41 9.87 13.35
CA ASN A 494 -18.55 10.97 13.79
C ASN A 494 -17.07 10.53 13.86
N LYS A 495 -16.16 11.48 14.12
CA LYS A 495 -14.71 11.23 14.17
C LYS A 495 -14.32 10.13 15.18
N GLU A 496 -15.05 10.02 16.28
CA GLU A 496 -14.83 9.02 17.34
C GLU A 496 -15.50 7.66 17.07
N LEU A 497 -16.26 7.54 15.97
CA LEU A 497 -17.03 6.35 15.59
C LEU A 497 -18.11 5.94 16.62
N THR A 498 -18.52 6.86 17.49
CA THR A 498 -19.48 6.62 18.59
C THR A 498 -20.92 6.88 18.18
N GLY A 499 -21.16 7.88 17.32
CA GLY A 499 -22.51 8.30 16.92
C GLY A 499 -22.68 8.46 15.41
N PRO A 500 -23.92 8.35 14.90
CA PRO A 500 -24.21 8.55 13.48
C PRO A 500 -23.95 10.01 13.06
N THR A 501 -23.58 10.19 11.80
CA THR A 501 -23.43 11.47 11.09
C THR A 501 -24.25 11.41 9.81
N LYS A 502 -24.60 12.57 9.25
CA LYS A 502 -25.39 12.64 8.02
C LYS A 502 -24.59 12.05 6.85
N GLY A 503 -25.19 11.10 6.16
CA GLY A 503 -24.68 10.53 4.92
C GLY A 503 -24.60 9.01 4.95
N LEU A 504 -24.79 8.42 3.77
CA LEU A 504 -24.59 6.99 3.52
C LEU A 504 -23.47 6.81 2.50
N LEU A 505 -22.63 5.81 2.73
CA LEU A 505 -21.55 5.42 1.83
C LEU A 505 -21.86 4.04 1.24
N TYR A 506 -21.86 3.94 -0.09
CA TYR A 506 -22.07 2.69 -0.81
C TYR A 506 -20.74 2.14 -1.31
N MET A 507 -20.44 0.91 -0.92
CA MET A 507 -19.22 0.22 -1.32
C MET A 507 -19.42 -1.29 -1.40
N GLU A 508 -18.60 -1.92 -2.22
CA GLU A 508 -18.48 -3.38 -2.33
C GLU A 508 -17.05 -3.75 -1.93
N SER A 509 -16.85 -4.87 -1.25
CA SER A 509 -15.52 -5.27 -0.80
C SER A 509 -15.35 -6.77 -0.87
N ASP A 510 -14.15 -7.20 -1.27
CA ASP A 510 -13.76 -8.60 -1.42
C ASP A 510 -12.44 -8.86 -0.72
N VAL A 511 -12.42 -9.81 0.22
CA VAL A 511 -11.22 -10.23 0.92
C VAL A 511 -10.87 -11.66 0.54
N ILE A 512 -9.62 -11.88 0.11
CA ILE A 512 -9.05 -13.21 -0.13
C ILE A 512 -7.81 -13.35 0.76
N TYR A 513 -7.81 -14.34 1.65
CA TYR A 513 -6.69 -14.57 2.56
C TYR A 513 -6.46 -16.06 2.82
N SER A 514 -5.26 -16.39 3.27
CA SER A 514 -4.91 -17.74 3.71
C SER A 514 -5.18 -17.89 5.21
N THR A 515 -6.07 -18.80 5.60
CA THR A 515 -6.45 -19.03 7.01
C THR A 515 -5.27 -19.46 7.88
N VAL A 516 -4.40 -20.31 7.35
CA VAL A 516 -3.21 -20.82 8.06
C VAL A 516 -2.19 -19.70 8.29
N LYS A 517 -1.91 -18.89 7.26
CA LYS A 517 -1.00 -17.73 7.39
C LYS A 517 -1.55 -16.71 8.38
N ALA A 518 -2.85 -16.41 8.30
CA ALA A 518 -3.54 -15.50 9.21
C ALA A 518 -3.45 -16.00 10.66
N GLY A 519 -3.70 -17.29 10.89
CA GLY A 519 -3.59 -17.91 12.21
C GLY A 519 -2.18 -17.75 12.79
N LEU A 520 -1.15 -18.13 12.03
CA LEU A 520 0.23 -18.03 12.49
C LEU A 520 0.70 -16.57 12.68
N ARG A 521 0.20 -15.63 11.86
CA ARG A 521 0.47 -14.19 12.00
C ARG A 521 -0.04 -13.62 13.33
N THR A 522 -1.11 -14.18 13.89
CA THR A 522 -1.72 -13.79 15.17
C THR A 522 -0.76 -13.89 16.36
N ILE A 523 0.27 -14.73 16.27
CA ILE A 523 1.24 -14.96 17.37
C ILE A 523 2.41 -13.97 17.27
N VAL A 524 2.63 -13.37 16.10
CA VAL A 524 3.68 -12.38 15.86
C VAL A 524 3.14 -11.00 16.27
N PRO A 525 3.95 -10.08 16.84
CA PRO A 525 3.47 -8.75 17.24
C PRO A 525 2.76 -8.01 16.10
N ALA A 526 1.67 -7.32 16.46
CA ALA A 526 0.94 -6.46 15.54
C ALA A 526 1.82 -5.30 15.07
N GLU A 527 1.66 -4.89 13.83
CA GLU A 527 2.35 -3.69 13.34
C GLU A 527 1.81 -2.46 14.07
N LYS A 528 2.71 -1.64 14.60
CA LYS A 528 2.31 -0.38 15.23
C LYS A 528 1.84 0.57 14.14
N LYS A 529 0.68 1.20 14.36
CA LYS A 529 0.24 2.33 13.55
C LYS A 529 1.17 3.50 13.90
N TYR A 530 1.88 4.04 12.91
CA TYR A 530 2.83 5.14 13.17
C TYR A 530 2.12 6.48 13.38
N ILE A 531 0.82 6.52 13.08
CA ILE A 531 -0.04 7.71 13.11
C ILE A 531 -1.11 7.47 14.18
N GLU A 532 -0.81 7.90 15.40
CA GLU A 532 -1.80 7.97 16.49
C GLU A 532 -1.95 9.44 16.90
N GLU A 533 -3.19 9.94 16.98
CA GLU A 533 -3.44 11.28 17.54
C GLU A 533 -3.08 11.26 19.03
N GLU A 534 -2.31 12.26 19.49
CA GLU A 534 -1.91 12.33 20.89
C GLU A 534 -3.15 12.31 21.80
N PRO A 535 -3.16 11.46 22.85
CA PRO A 535 -4.31 11.32 23.72
C PRO A 535 -4.56 12.62 24.47
N LYS A 536 -5.64 13.32 24.10
CA LYS A 536 -6.08 14.52 24.82
C LYS A 536 -6.66 14.10 26.17
N LEU A 537 -6.22 14.78 27.24
CA LEU A 537 -6.81 14.60 28.57
C LEU A 537 -8.28 15.00 28.50
N SER A 538 -9.18 14.06 28.76
CA SER A 538 -10.61 14.32 28.84
C SER A 538 -11.15 13.72 30.13
N LYS A 539 -11.77 14.58 30.95
CA LYS A 539 -12.40 14.19 32.22
C LYS A 539 -13.46 13.10 32.00
N TYR A 540 -14.22 13.21 30.91
CA TYR A 540 -15.22 12.22 30.51
C TYR A 540 -14.56 10.87 30.19
N LEU A 541 -13.49 10.84 29.37
CA LEU A 541 -12.77 9.61 29.05
C LEU A 541 -12.19 8.93 30.29
N LEU A 542 -11.62 9.70 31.21
CA LEU A 542 -11.06 9.18 32.45
C LEU A 542 -12.15 8.57 33.34
N ARG A 543 -13.29 9.25 33.52
CA ARG A 543 -14.44 8.72 34.28
C ARG A 543 -14.99 7.43 33.67
N ARG A 544 -15.15 7.41 32.34
CA ARG A 544 -15.59 6.24 31.59
C ARG A 544 -14.62 5.06 31.75
N ASN A 545 -13.32 5.29 31.61
CA ASN A 545 -12.29 4.25 31.78
C ASN A 545 -12.25 3.73 33.21
N PHE A 546 -12.39 4.59 34.22
CA PHE A 546 -12.51 4.16 35.61
C PHE A 546 -13.74 3.26 35.84
N ASN A 547 -14.91 3.62 35.29
CA ASN A 547 -16.11 2.80 35.40
C ASN A 547 -15.94 1.43 34.72
N ARG A 548 -15.24 1.37 33.57
CA ARG A 548 -14.89 0.11 32.90
C ARG A 548 -14.01 -0.79 33.78
N VAL A 549 -12.95 -0.23 34.37
CA VAL A 549 -12.07 -0.96 35.31
C VAL A 549 -12.85 -1.42 36.55
N LYS A 550 -13.68 -0.54 37.13
CA LYS A 550 -14.52 -0.85 38.29
C LYS A 550 -15.42 -2.06 38.02
N ARG A 551 -16.06 -2.13 36.84
CA ARG A 551 -16.87 -3.31 36.46
C ARG A 551 -16.06 -4.60 36.43
N CYS A 552 -14.85 -4.56 35.86
CA CYS A 552 -13.96 -5.73 35.83
C CYS A 552 -13.55 -6.18 37.24
N ILE A 553 -13.17 -5.24 38.11
CA ILE A 553 -12.78 -5.52 39.50
C ILE A 553 -13.98 -6.02 40.32
N MET A 554 -15.17 -5.47 40.10
CA MET A 554 -16.36 -5.87 40.85
C MET A 554 -16.72 -7.33 40.61
N VAL A 555 -16.51 -7.86 39.39
CA VAL A 555 -16.68 -9.30 39.11
C VAL A 555 -15.71 -10.14 39.94
N LEU A 556 -14.46 -9.72 40.08
CA LEU A 556 -13.46 -10.42 40.90
C LEU A 556 -13.80 -10.35 42.39
N ILE A 557 -14.27 -9.20 42.87
CA ILE A 557 -14.73 -9.04 44.26
C ILE A 557 -15.92 -9.95 44.51
N ASN A 558 -16.92 -9.97 43.62
CA ASN A 558 -18.10 -10.82 43.75
C ASN A 558 -17.75 -12.32 43.73
N PHE A 559 -16.75 -12.72 42.94
CA PHE A 559 -16.23 -14.08 42.97
C PHE A 559 -15.51 -14.39 44.29
N GLY A 560 -14.68 -13.46 44.78
CA GLY A 560 -14.00 -13.60 46.06
C GLY A 560 -14.97 -13.68 47.25
N THR A 561 -16.02 -12.85 47.26
CA THR A 561 -17.07 -12.91 48.29
C THR A 561 -17.88 -14.20 48.19
N PHE A 562 -18.13 -14.73 46.98
CA PHE A 562 -18.76 -16.03 46.80
C PHE A 562 -17.90 -17.17 47.38
N VAL A 563 -16.60 -17.18 47.10
CA VAL A 563 -15.66 -18.16 47.67
C VAL A 563 -15.62 -18.03 49.20
N ASN A 564 -15.55 -16.81 49.72
CA ASN A 564 -15.56 -16.57 51.16
C ASN A 564 -16.87 -17.04 51.82
N SER A 565 -18.01 -16.83 51.16
CA SER A 565 -19.32 -17.34 51.60
C SER A 565 -19.35 -18.88 51.69
N CYS A 566 -18.61 -19.58 50.82
CA CYS A 566 -18.43 -21.03 50.89
C CYS A 566 -17.53 -21.46 52.07
N PHE A 567 -16.49 -20.69 52.42
CA PHE A 567 -15.63 -20.99 53.56
C PHE A 567 -16.28 -20.65 54.91
N GLU A 568 -17.13 -19.62 54.95
CA GLU A 568 -17.87 -19.21 56.15
C GLU A 568 -19.14 -20.06 56.39
N TRP A 569 -19.43 -21.04 55.53
CA TRP A 569 -20.60 -21.92 55.63
C TRP A 569 -21.96 -21.18 55.67
N GLN A 570 -22.05 -19.98 55.09
CA GLN A 570 -23.28 -19.18 55.08
C GLN A 570 -24.46 -19.93 54.44
N SER A 571 -24.17 -20.78 53.45
CA SER A 571 -25.11 -21.75 52.90
C SER A 571 -24.52 -23.17 53.03
N PRO A 572 -25.11 -24.05 53.87
CA PRO A 572 -24.59 -25.40 54.07
C PRO A 572 -24.54 -26.21 52.77
N GLN A 573 -25.56 -26.10 51.92
CA GLN A 573 -25.66 -26.85 50.67
C GLN A 573 -24.56 -26.47 49.67
N ARG A 574 -24.27 -25.17 49.52
CA ARG A 574 -23.21 -24.67 48.62
C ARG A 574 -21.81 -25.00 49.13
N SER A 575 -21.62 -24.96 50.45
CA SER A 575 -20.33 -25.19 51.08
C SER A 575 -19.96 -26.68 51.04
N ILE A 576 -20.93 -27.58 51.28
CA ILE A 576 -20.74 -29.03 51.12
C ILE A 576 -20.41 -29.37 49.66
N SER A 577 -21.14 -28.84 48.69
CA SER A 577 -20.87 -29.12 47.27
C SER A 577 -19.51 -28.58 46.84
N ALA A 578 -19.15 -27.35 47.23
CA ALA A 578 -17.84 -26.77 46.96
C ALA A 578 -16.70 -27.60 47.60
N PHE A 579 -16.88 -28.08 48.83
CA PHE A 579 -15.90 -28.93 49.51
C PHE A 579 -15.71 -30.28 48.82
N LEU A 580 -16.80 -30.94 48.41
CA LEU A 580 -16.72 -32.21 47.67
C LEU A 580 -16.01 -32.02 46.32
N VAL A 581 -16.35 -30.96 45.58
CA VAL A 581 -15.67 -30.61 44.31
C VAL A 581 -14.19 -30.35 44.57
N PHE A 582 -13.84 -29.60 45.62
CA PHE A 582 -12.44 -29.33 45.98
C PHE A 582 -11.66 -30.62 46.25
N VAL A 583 -12.19 -31.53 47.09
CA VAL A 583 -11.53 -32.81 47.41
C VAL A 583 -11.32 -33.65 46.14
N ILE A 584 -12.35 -33.77 45.29
CA ILE A 584 -12.27 -34.52 44.03
C ILE A 584 -11.23 -33.91 43.08
N VAL A 585 -11.24 -32.58 42.93
CA VAL A 585 -10.32 -31.87 42.04
C VAL A 585 -8.89 -32.01 42.53
N VAL A 586 -8.61 -31.74 43.80
CA VAL A 586 -7.24 -31.82 44.36
C VAL A 586 -6.70 -33.24 44.31
N TRP A 587 -7.53 -34.24 44.57
CA TRP A 587 -7.13 -35.64 44.52
C TRP A 587 -6.73 -36.09 43.10
N ASN A 588 -7.35 -35.53 42.06
CA ASN A 588 -7.12 -35.89 40.65
C ASN A 588 -6.38 -34.79 39.86
N PHE A 589 -5.76 -33.82 40.55
CA PHE A 589 -5.24 -32.64 39.88
C PHE A 589 -3.94 -32.95 39.12
N GLU A 590 -4.01 -32.84 37.79
CA GLU A 590 -2.85 -32.85 36.90
C GLU A 590 -2.78 -31.54 36.11
N LEU A 591 -1.57 -31.10 35.75
CA LEU A 591 -1.35 -29.77 35.14
C LEU A 591 -2.07 -29.54 33.80
N TYR A 592 -2.30 -30.60 33.01
CA TYR A 592 -3.05 -30.48 31.75
C TYR A 592 -4.52 -30.14 31.97
N MET A 593 -5.06 -30.34 33.18
CA MET A 593 -6.43 -29.98 33.54
C MET A 593 -6.65 -28.46 33.54
N ILE A 594 -5.59 -27.65 33.68
CA ILE A 594 -5.71 -26.18 33.64
C ILE A 594 -6.13 -25.70 32.24
N PRO A 595 -5.39 -25.99 31.13
CA PRO A 595 -5.88 -25.70 29.78
C PRO A 595 -7.20 -26.42 29.44
N GLY A 596 -7.39 -27.64 29.94
CA GLY A 596 -8.63 -28.39 29.74
C GLY A 596 -9.86 -27.69 30.35
N ALA A 597 -9.75 -27.14 31.56
CA ALA A 597 -10.82 -26.38 32.20
C ALA A 597 -11.14 -25.08 31.46
N LEU A 598 -10.11 -24.36 30.96
CA LEU A 598 -10.31 -23.18 30.12
C LEU A 598 -11.02 -23.52 28.80
N LEU A 599 -10.69 -24.66 28.20
CA LEU A 599 -11.35 -25.16 27.00
C LEU A 599 -12.82 -25.53 27.28
N LEU A 600 -13.11 -26.15 28.42
CA LEU A 600 -14.48 -26.42 28.87
C LEU A 600 -15.27 -25.12 29.03
N LEU A 601 -14.69 -24.06 29.61
CA LEU A 601 -15.35 -22.76 29.71
C LEU A 601 -15.63 -22.13 28.34
N LEU A 602 -14.67 -22.17 27.41
CA LEU A 602 -14.84 -21.65 26.04
C LEU A 602 -15.93 -22.38 25.27
N THR A 603 -15.91 -23.71 25.31
CA THR A 603 -16.90 -24.57 24.64
C THR A 603 -18.27 -24.45 25.29
N TRP A 604 -18.35 -24.39 26.63
CA TRP A 604 -19.60 -24.11 27.33
C TRP A 604 -20.20 -22.78 26.90
N ASN A 605 -19.39 -21.71 26.85
CA ASN A 605 -19.89 -20.40 26.44
C ASN A 605 -20.32 -20.36 24.96
N TYR A 606 -19.69 -21.16 24.09
CA TYR A 606 -20.13 -21.35 22.70
C TYR A 606 -21.55 -21.92 22.62
N PHE A 607 -21.84 -22.96 23.41
CA PHE A 607 -23.18 -23.55 23.45
C PHE A 607 -24.21 -22.57 24.01
N VAL A 608 -23.88 -21.84 25.08
CA VAL A 608 -24.78 -20.84 25.68
C VAL A 608 -25.08 -19.69 24.73
N THR A 609 -24.07 -19.19 24.01
CA THR A 609 -24.24 -18.10 23.05
C THR A 609 -25.00 -18.54 21.79
N THR A 610 -24.75 -19.76 21.30
CA THR A 610 -25.51 -20.33 20.16
C THR A 610 -26.97 -20.62 20.51
N SER A 611 -27.27 -20.86 21.79
CA SER A 611 -28.64 -21.15 22.28
C SER A 611 -29.46 -19.89 22.58
N ARG A 612 -28.86 -18.70 22.56
CA ARG A 612 -29.56 -17.42 22.67
C ARG A 612 -29.84 -16.88 21.27
N GLU A 613 -31.11 -16.57 20.97
CA GLU A 613 -31.42 -15.81 19.76
C GLU A 613 -30.68 -14.45 19.77
N PRO A 614 -30.22 -13.92 18.62
CA PRO A 614 -29.44 -12.68 18.56
C PRO A 614 -30.26 -11.39 18.79
N GLY A 615 -31.36 -11.47 19.54
CA GLY A 615 -32.18 -10.34 19.97
C GLY A 615 -31.94 -10.06 21.45
N ASP A 616 -31.76 -8.79 21.79
CA ASP A 616 -31.84 -8.25 23.15
C ASP A 616 -30.65 -8.54 24.08
N MET A 617 -29.53 -7.86 23.83
CA MET A 617 -28.59 -7.53 24.91
C MET A 617 -27.81 -6.28 24.57
N TRP A 618 -28.45 -5.11 24.45
CA TRP A 618 -27.80 -3.80 24.67
C TRP A 618 -28.92 -2.76 24.90
N GLU A 619 -29.57 -2.80 26.07
CA GLU A 619 -30.14 -1.57 26.62
C GLU A 619 -28.95 -0.75 27.12
N GLU A 620 -28.56 0.26 26.36
CA GLU A 620 -27.67 1.30 26.87
C GLU A 620 -28.50 2.16 27.83
N GLU A 621 -28.07 2.24 29.09
CA GLU A 621 -28.44 3.38 29.93
C GLU A 621 -27.88 4.62 29.22
N GLU A 622 -28.75 5.39 28.60
CA GLU A 622 -28.43 6.74 28.11
C GLU A 622 -28.01 7.58 29.34
N GLU A 623 -26.71 7.62 29.64
CA GLU A 623 -26.17 8.61 30.56
C GLU A 623 -26.33 9.98 29.88
N GLU A 624 -27.32 10.75 30.35
CA GLU A 624 -27.56 12.13 29.96
C GLU A 624 -26.24 12.93 29.94
N LYS A 625 -25.98 13.59 28.80
CA LYS A 625 -24.96 14.64 28.71
C LYS A 625 -25.37 15.76 29.65
N ASP A 626 -24.77 15.76 30.84
CA ASP A 626 -24.87 16.89 31.76
C ASP A 626 -23.92 17.99 31.26
N ASP A 627 -24.40 18.77 30.27
CA ASP A 627 -23.79 20.02 29.83
C ASP A 627 -24.00 21.07 30.93
N LYS A 628 -23.14 21.08 31.95
CA LYS A 628 -22.99 22.20 32.87
C LYS A 628 -21.57 22.29 33.41
N ASP A 629 -20.66 22.77 32.56
CA ASP A 629 -19.43 23.38 33.03
C ASP A 629 -19.74 24.76 33.63
N SER A 630 -19.35 24.94 34.90
CA SER A 630 -19.05 26.26 35.43
C SER A 630 -17.57 26.29 35.81
N GLU A 631 -16.87 27.19 35.15
CA GLU A 631 -15.44 27.41 35.24
C GLU A 631 -15.00 27.68 36.69
N ARG A 632 -13.95 27.00 37.15
CA ARG A 632 -12.97 27.61 38.06
C ARG A 632 -11.61 27.61 37.40
N LYS A 633 -11.38 28.65 36.60
CA LYS A 633 -10.06 29.12 36.19
C LYS A 633 -9.33 29.60 37.44
N GLY A 634 -8.31 28.87 37.85
CA GLY A 634 -7.46 29.31 38.96
C GLY A 634 -6.47 28.29 39.49
N PHE A 635 -6.03 27.29 38.70
CA PHE A 635 -4.94 26.39 39.10
C PHE A 635 -4.18 25.77 37.90
N ILE A 636 -4.44 26.25 36.67
CA ILE A 636 -4.02 25.57 35.44
C ILE A 636 -2.56 25.86 35.05
N GLU A 637 -1.91 26.88 35.61
CA GLU A 637 -0.52 27.20 35.27
C GLU A 637 0.52 26.36 36.04
N LYS A 638 0.14 25.71 37.14
CA LYS A 638 1.02 24.75 37.86
C LYS A 638 0.85 23.29 37.40
N LEU A 639 0.04 23.04 36.38
CA LEU A 639 -0.52 21.71 36.09
C LEU A 639 -0.01 21.05 34.81
N HIS A 640 0.96 21.63 34.10
CA HIS A 640 1.54 20.98 32.92
C HIS A 640 2.33 19.70 33.28
N ALA A 641 3.03 19.68 34.41
CA ALA A 641 3.69 18.46 34.90
C ALA A 641 2.70 17.40 35.40
N LEU A 642 1.51 17.80 35.86
CA LEU A 642 0.44 16.88 36.27
C LEU A 642 -0.41 16.39 35.09
N GLN A 643 -0.47 17.16 34.00
CA GLN A 643 -1.19 16.78 32.80
C GLN A 643 -0.61 15.50 32.20
N ASP A 644 0.71 15.38 32.10
CA ASP A 644 1.38 14.18 31.60
C ASP A 644 1.12 12.96 32.49
N VAL A 645 1.15 13.15 33.82
CA VAL A 645 0.82 12.09 34.78
C VAL A 645 -0.65 11.67 34.61
N CYS A 646 -1.57 12.63 34.48
CA CYS A 646 -2.99 12.35 34.27
C CYS A 646 -3.26 11.63 32.95
N VAL A 647 -2.58 12.01 31.86
CA VAL A 647 -2.65 11.33 30.56
C VAL A 647 -2.08 9.91 30.67
N SER A 648 -0.95 9.73 31.37
CA SER A 648 -0.36 8.42 31.63
C SER A 648 -1.30 7.53 32.45
N VAL A 649 -1.97 8.06 33.48
CA VAL A 649 -2.97 7.32 34.27
C VAL A 649 -4.19 6.99 33.41
N GLN A 650 -4.68 7.93 32.59
CA GLN A 650 -5.80 7.68 31.68
C GLN A 650 -5.48 6.56 30.70
N SER A 651 -4.29 6.56 30.09
CA SER A 651 -3.80 5.52 29.19
C SER A 651 -3.64 4.18 29.92
N SER A 652 -3.08 4.18 31.13
CA SER A 652 -2.90 2.95 31.92
C SER A 652 -4.25 2.32 32.31
N LEU A 653 -5.21 3.12 32.74
CA LEU A 653 -6.58 2.66 33.03
C LEU A 653 -7.26 2.11 31.76
N ASP A 654 -7.04 2.75 30.61
CA ASP A 654 -7.56 2.24 29.34
C ASP A 654 -6.93 0.90 28.94
N HIS A 655 -5.61 0.75 29.13
CA HIS A 655 -4.92 -0.52 28.89
C HIS A 655 -5.44 -1.64 29.79
N VAL A 656 -5.68 -1.38 31.08
CA VAL A 656 -6.21 -2.38 32.02
C VAL A 656 -7.67 -2.73 31.69
N ALA A 657 -8.52 -1.73 31.43
CA ALA A 657 -9.90 -1.94 31.04
C ALA A 657 -10.01 -2.74 29.74
N SER A 658 -9.28 -2.31 28.70
CA SER A 658 -9.27 -2.98 27.40
C SER A 658 -8.72 -4.40 27.49
N PHE A 659 -7.70 -4.65 28.30
CA PHE A 659 -7.18 -6.00 28.52
C PHE A 659 -8.22 -6.95 29.13
N GLY A 660 -8.92 -6.51 30.18
CA GLY A 660 -10.00 -7.29 30.80
C GLY A 660 -11.15 -7.57 29.82
N GLU A 661 -11.57 -6.55 29.07
CA GLU A 661 -12.61 -6.67 28.04
C GLU A 661 -12.19 -7.62 26.90
N ARG A 662 -10.94 -7.57 26.45
CA ARG A 662 -10.39 -8.46 25.42
C ARG A 662 -10.40 -9.92 25.85
N ILE A 663 -10.04 -10.21 27.10
CA ILE A 663 -10.15 -11.56 27.65
C ILE A 663 -11.62 -11.99 27.62
N LYS A 664 -12.51 -11.17 28.20
CA LYS A 664 -13.97 -11.45 28.21
C LYS A 664 -14.51 -11.71 26.80
N ASN A 665 -14.13 -10.90 25.81
CA ASN A 665 -14.60 -10.99 24.42
C ASN A 665 -14.05 -12.23 23.69
N THR A 666 -12.88 -12.73 24.10
CA THR A 666 -12.36 -14.03 23.64
C THR A 666 -13.24 -15.17 24.12
N PHE A 667 -13.68 -15.14 25.38
CA PHE A 667 -14.59 -16.16 25.92
C PHE A 667 -16.00 -16.04 25.37
N ASN A 668 -16.46 -14.82 25.07
CA ASN A 668 -17.80 -14.53 24.55
C ASN A 668 -17.93 -14.68 23.03
N TRP A 669 -16.92 -15.20 22.33
CA TRP A 669 -16.97 -15.46 20.89
C TRP A 669 -17.22 -14.21 20.02
N THR A 670 -16.81 -13.03 20.50
CA THR A 670 -16.99 -11.77 19.74
C THR A 670 -16.28 -11.82 18.38
N VAL A 671 -15.12 -12.48 18.31
CA VAL A 671 -14.43 -12.81 17.06
C VAL A 671 -14.24 -14.32 17.00
N PRO A 672 -15.08 -15.05 16.21
CA PRO A 672 -15.03 -16.51 16.17
C PRO A 672 -13.66 -17.06 15.72
N PHE A 673 -12.99 -16.40 14.79
CA PHE A 673 -11.67 -16.81 14.29
C PHE A 673 -10.62 -16.91 15.41
N LEU A 674 -10.52 -15.86 16.25
CA LEU A 674 -9.58 -15.82 17.37
C LEU A 674 -9.95 -16.83 18.46
N SER A 675 -11.25 -17.00 18.73
CA SER A 675 -11.75 -17.95 19.72
C SER A 675 -11.44 -19.40 19.32
N TRP A 676 -11.58 -19.73 18.04
CA TRP A 676 -11.15 -21.01 17.48
C TRP A 676 -9.65 -21.25 17.57
N LEU A 677 -8.84 -20.22 17.30
CA LEU A 677 -7.39 -20.28 17.45
C LEU A 677 -7.00 -20.55 18.91
N ALA A 678 -7.66 -19.87 19.86
CA ALA A 678 -7.48 -20.12 21.29
C ALA A 678 -7.82 -21.57 21.67
N ILE A 679 -8.92 -22.13 21.15
CA ILE A 679 -9.27 -23.55 21.37
C ILE A 679 -8.19 -24.47 20.81
N CYS A 680 -7.74 -24.25 19.58
CA CYS A 680 -6.68 -25.07 18.97
C CYS A 680 -5.39 -25.00 19.80
N ALA A 681 -5.00 -23.81 20.27
CA ALA A 681 -3.83 -23.62 21.12
C ALA A 681 -3.99 -24.33 22.49
N LEU A 682 -5.17 -24.24 23.12
CA LEU A 682 -5.47 -24.92 24.38
C LEU A 682 -5.50 -26.45 24.21
N CYS A 683 -6.03 -26.97 23.09
CA CYS A 683 -5.96 -28.38 22.74
C CYS A 683 -4.51 -28.86 22.66
N VAL A 684 -3.68 -28.16 21.89
CA VAL A 684 -2.25 -28.49 21.74
C VAL A 684 -1.55 -28.40 23.09
N ALA A 685 -1.81 -27.37 23.89
CA ALA A 685 -1.23 -27.23 25.23
C ALA A 685 -1.65 -28.38 26.17
N THR A 686 -2.92 -28.81 26.12
CA THR A 686 -3.43 -29.95 26.90
C THR A 686 -2.71 -31.23 26.52
N VAL A 687 -2.57 -31.51 25.21
CA VAL A 687 -1.86 -32.69 24.70
C VAL A 687 -0.37 -32.66 25.07
N LEU A 688 0.29 -31.50 24.94
CA LEU A 688 1.70 -31.35 25.29
C LEU A 688 1.96 -31.56 26.78
N LEU A 689 1.13 -31.00 27.66
CA LEU A 689 1.25 -31.19 29.11
C LEU A 689 0.92 -32.61 29.55
N TYR A 690 0.06 -33.32 28.80
CA TYR A 690 -0.23 -34.73 29.03
C TYR A 690 0.93 -35.65 28.62
N LEU A 691 1.57 -35.37 27.47
CA LEU A 691 2.63 -36.22 26.92
C LEU A 691 4.02 -35.91 27.51
N ILE A 692 4.29 -34.65 27.85
CA ILE A 692 5.61 -34.16 28.24
C ILE A 692 5.57 -33.71 29.70
N PRO A 693 6.37 -34.31 30.59
CA PRO A 693 6.48 -33.82 31.97
C PRO A 693 6.92 -32.36 32.02
N LEU A 694 6.27 -31.56 32.89
CA LEU A 694 6.48 -30.10 33.01
C LEU A 694 7.96 -29.69 33.11
N ARG A 695 8.80 -30.49 33.79
CA ARG A 695 10.23 -30.22 33.95
C ARG A 695 10.96 -30.00 32.61
N TYR A 696 10.61 -30.77 31.57
CA TYR A 696 11.26 -30.63 30.27
C TYR A 696 10.79 -29.38 29.53
N LEU A 697 9.51 -29.00 29.70
CA LEU A 697 8.97 -27.75 29.15
C LEU A 697 9.61 -26.53 29.81
N ILE A 698 9.78 -26.54 31.14
CA ILE A 698 10.45 -25.46 31.87
C ILE A 698 11.92 -25.34 31.47
N ILE A 699 12.63 -26.47 31.33
CA ILE A 699 14.03 -26.47 30.88
C ILE A 699 14.12 -25.93 29.45
N ALA A 700 13.29 -26.40 28.52
CA ALA A 700 13.27 -25.93 27.14
C ALA A 700 12.93 -24.43 27.05
N TRP A 701 11.95 -23.98 27.82
CA TRP A 701 11.58 -22.57 27.93
C TRP A 701 12.72 -21.72 28.50
N GLY A 702 13.36 -22.18 29.58
CA GLY A 702 14.50 -21.51 30.20
C GLY A 702 15.67 -21.39 29.21
N VAL A 703 16.07 -22.49 28.57
CA VAL A 703 17.11 -22.48 27.53
C VAL A 703 16.77 -21.49 26.43
N ASN A 704 15.55 -21.51 25.87
CA ASN A 704 15.13 -20.57 24.84
C ASN A 704 15.17 -19.11 25.33
N LYS A 705 14.70 -18.83 26.54
CA LYS A 705 14.67 -17.47 27.12
C LYS A 705 16.09 -16.93 27.33
N PHE A 706 17.00 -17.72 27.89
CA PHE A 706 18.38 -17.30 28.13
C PHE A 706 19.23 -17.23 26.85
N THR A 707 18.94 -18.08 25.85
CA THR A 707 19.68 -18.08 24.58
C THR A 707 19.09 -17.14 23.52
N LYS A 708 17.86 -16.64 23.67
CA LYS A 708 17.16 -15.78 22.70
C LYS A 708 17.95 -14.53 22.30
N LYS A 709 18.45 -13.79 23.30
CA LYS A 709 19.21 -12.55 23.09
C LYS A 709 20.64 -12.80 22.63
N LEU A 710 21.21 -13.96 22.94
CA LEU A 710 22.51 -14.40 22.44
C LEU A 710 22.44 -14.77 20.96
N ARG A 711 21.33 -15.36 20.51
CA ARG A 711 21.14 -15.76 19.10
C ARG A 711 20.76 -14.59 18.20
N ASN A 712 19.92 -13.66 18.68
CA ASN A 712 19.47 -12.49 17.91
C ASN A 712 19.49 -11.21 18.78
N PRO A 713 20.52 -10.35 18.66
CA PRO A 713 20.66 -9.15 19.52
C PRO A 713 19.59 -8.07 19.27
N TYR A 714 18.93 -8.07 18.11
CA TYR A 714 17.90 -7.09 17.73
C TYR A 714 16.46 -7.57 17.94
N MET A 715 16.26 -8.70 18.62
CA MET A 715 14.92 -9.26 18.80
C MET A 715 14.15 -8.49 19.87
N ILE A 716 13.01 -7.92 19.49
CA ILE A 716 12.08 -7.22 20.40
C ILE A 716 11.46 -8.26 21.35
N ASP A 717 11.52 -8.00 22.66
CA ASP A 717 10.85 -8.84 23.66
C ASP A 717 9.32 -8.67 23.49
N SER A 718 8.66 -9.69 22.94
CA SER A 718 7.21 -9.72 22.78
C SER A 718 6.57 -10.78 23.68
N ASN A 719 5.34 -10.53 24.13
CA ASN A 719 4.55 -11.49 24.89
C ASN A 719 3.44 -12.01 23.98
N GLU A 720 3.54 -13.26 23.56
CA GLU A 720 2.64 -13.90 22.58
C GLU A 720 1.16 -13.85 23.01
N VAL A 721 0.89 -13.98 24.32
CA VAL A 721 -0.49 -13.90 24.85
C VAL A 721 -1.03 -12.48 24.73
N LEU A 722 -0.17 -11.48 24.99
CA LEU A 722 -0.53 -10.07 24.89
C LEU A 722 -0.68 -9.66 23.43
N ASP A 723 0.16 -10.18 22.53
CA ASP A 723 0.07 -10.00 21.08
C ASP A 723 -1.21 -10.64 20.51
N PHE A 724 -1.60 -11.82 21.00
CA PHE A 724 -2.89 -12.45 20.66
C PHE A 724 -4.06 -11.61 21.15
N LEU A 725 -4.08 -11.23 22.43
CA LEU A 725 -5.15 -10.43 23.02
C LEU A 725 -5.24 -9.04 22.39
N SER A 726 -4.12 -8.46 21.92
CA SER A 726 -4.13 -7.15 21.29
C SER A 726 -4.98 -7.08 20.02
N ARG A 727 -5.22 -8.23 19.36
CA ARG A 727 -6.06 -8.38 18.16
C ARG A 727 -7.53 -8.59 18.46
N VAL A 728 -7.87 -8.96 19.69
CA VAL A 728 -9.26 -9.03 20.12
C VAL A 728 -9.75 -7.59 20.32
N PRO A 729 -10.93 -7.21 19.81
CA PRO A 729 -11.45 -5.87 20.02
C PRO A 729 -11.92 -5.70 21.48
N SER A 730 -11.63 -4.53 22.06
CA SER A 730 -12.24 -4.10 23.33
C SER A 730 -13.72 -3.75 23.15
N ASP A 731 -14.48 -3.60 24.23
CA ASP A 731 -15.93 -3.29 24.11
C ASP A 731 -16.15 -1.97 23.35
N VAL A 732 -15.28 -0.98 23.60
CA VAL A 732 -15.30 0.30 22.88
C VAL A 732 -15.11 0.09 21.38
N GLN A 733 -14.14 -0.74 20.99
CA GLN A 733 -13.87 -1.05 19.59
C GLN A 733 -15.02 -1.82 18.93
N VAL A 734 -15.64 -2.76 19.65
CA VAL A 734 -16.82 -3.50 19.18
C VAL A 734 -17.96 -2.53 18.84
N THR A 735 -18.23 -1.53 19.69
CA THR A 735 -19.24 -0.51 19.43
C THR A 735 -18.85 0.37 18.22
N GLN A 736 -17.58 0.74 18.09
CA GLN A 736 -17.08 1.52 16.95
C GLN A 736 -17.24 0.78 15.61
N TYR A 737 -17.06 -0.55 15.61
CA TYR A 737 -17.19 -1.39 14.42
C TYR A 737 -18.63 -1.87 14.16
N ARG A 738 -19.54 -1.63 15.10
CA ARG A 738 -20.95 -2.04 14.98
C ARG A 738 -21.60 -1.32 13.80
N GLU A 739 -22.20 -2.10 12.90
CA GLU A 739 -23.00 -1.55 11.81
C GLU A 739 -24.29 -0.92 12.37
N LEU A 740 -24.56 0.33 11.98
CA LEU A 740 -25.80 1.00 12.35
C LEU A 740 -26.87 0.65 11.31
N LYS A 741 -28.02 0.14 11.77
CA LYS A 741 -29.15 -0.18 10.89
C LYS A 741 -29.73 1.11 10.31
N ILE A 742 -30.03 1.09 9.02
CA ILE A 742 -30.74 2.18 8.35
C ILE A 742 -32.21 2.10 8.79
N ASN A 743 -32.69 3.13 9.50
CA ASN A 743 -34.12 3.24 9.78
C ASN A 743 -34.87 3.42 8.44
N PRO A 744 -35.80 2.53 8.08
CA PRO A 744 -36.52 2.59 6.80
C PRO A 744 -37.41 3.84 6.65
N GLY A 745 -37.55 4.66 7.70
CA GLY A 745 -38.27 5.95 7.67
C GLY A 745 -37.47 7.15 7.17
N GLN A 746 -36.17 7.02 6.91
CA GLN A 746 -35.27 8.15 6.58
C GLN A 746 -34.69 8.09 5.16
N SER A 747 -35.34 7.40 4.22
CA SER A 747 -34.98 7.49 2.80
C SER A 747 -35.36 8.89 2.24
N PRO A 748 -34.42 9.70 1.71
CA PRO A 748 -34.71 11.03 1.14
C PRO A 748 -35.60 11.02 -0.11
N ILE A 749 -35.92 9.83 -0.64
CA ILE A 749 -36.47 9.63 -1.98
C ILE A 749 -38.01 9.80 -2.05
N LYS A 750 -38.73 9.92 -0.92
CA LYS A 750 -40.21 10.02 -0.90
C LYS A 750 -40.79 11.43 -0.65
N ARG A 751 -40.01 12.51 -0.82
CA ARG A 751 -40.57 13.89 -0.86
C ARG A 751 -40.53 14.49 -2.26
N LYS A 752 -41.26 13.89 -3.18
CA LYS A 752 -41.73 14.57 -4.40
C LYS A 752 -43.05 13.93 -4.85
N LYS A 753 -44.08 14.76 -5.06
CA LYS A 753 -45.53 14.45 -5.22
C LYS A 753 -46.23 14.42 -3.85
N ILE A 754 -47.10 15.34 -3.45
CA ILE A 754 -48.18 16.07 -4.16
C ILE A 754 -48.41 17.41 -3.43
N ASN A 755 -48.42 18.54 -4.15
CA ASN A 755 -49.25 19.69 -3.78
C ASN A 755 -50.60 19.48 -4.49
N PRO A 756 -51.75 19.43 -3.80
CA PRO A 756 -53.00 19.76 -4.42
C PRO A 756 -53.17 21.29 -4.43
N SER A 757 -53.77 21.74 -5.53
CA SER A 757 -54.37 23.06 -5.77
C SER A 757 -55.16 23.62 -4.59
#